data_AF-A0A7X9JWF5-F1
#
_entry.id   AF-A0A7X9JWF5-F1
#
_cell.length_a   1.000
_cell.length_b   1.000
_cell.length_c   1.000
_cell.angle_alpha   90.00
_cell.angle_beta   90.00
_cell.angle_gamma   90.00
#
_symmetry.space_group_name_H-M   'P 1'
#
loop_
_entity.id
_entity.type
_entity.pdbx_description
1 polymer ?
#
loop_
_entity_poly.entity_id
_entity_poly.type
_entity_poly.pdbx_seq_one_letter_code
_entity_poly.pdbx_strand_id
1 'polypeptide(L)'
;MAKRESIKITGFENNTRVESRILEERVQKAVADGYRHIEVTAYGQHGIGGRLWRAGEEKITVNVLGTSGQRLGSMGFANTLIETFGPASDDVGWLNAGAKIIVHGNASNGVANAMAQGKIYIDGDIGARGMTMTKHNPRFEPPELWVMGKAGDSFAEFMAGGVAVVCGVGTEEGKDVLGYRPCVGMVGGKIFFRGKQSSYSLSDVKLVTELPEDEWRWLKENLKIFLQAIGKQYLFGDLSAKRAEWQLLIALKPYEKTGRKLRPMPSYRLDVWEGELGDGGLIGDLSAEDRSPIGVITTGELRRFVPIWENEKYLPPCQAHCPTGIPVQKRWALIRKGKVQEAVDLALQYSPFPATVCGYLCPNLCMQNCSRRIVNLPAVDVRVLGKASLEAKEPKREPATGRRIAVIGGGAAGLSVAWQLWLAGHEPVIFEGKKQLGGKIAETIPQSRISHDVFAQEITRFAKNIPHINLETVLTKDKFEKLKNDFDFIVIATGASKPRKIPVEGIEKAVTALDFLRQSKLDSVQVGENVVIIGAGNVGCDVAAEAARQGAKSITLIDVQKPASFGPERRSAEAAGAKFIWPHAVKAIRKAGVQLTDGELIPADTVFIAVGDTPDLSYLPESISTEKGFIVVDEKFQTSDEQVYAVGDTVKPGLLTEAIGAGRVAASAIDGILKG
;
A
#
# COMPACT_ATOMS: atom_id res chain seq x y z
N MET A 1 16.62 50.65 34.34
CA MET A 1 16.04 51.19 33.09
C MET A 1 14.55 51.35 33.31
N ALA A 2 13.99 52.54 33.09
CA ALA A 2 12.55 52.78 33.26
C ALA A 2 11.76 51.85 32.34
N LYS A 3 10.80 51.08 32.88
CA LYS A 3 9.87 50.27 32.09
C LYS A 3 9.11 51.21 31.15
N ARG A 4 9.40 51.12 29.86
CA ARG A 4 8.63 51.85 28.85
C ARG A 4 7.40 51.02 28.55
N GLU A 5 6.23 51.49 28.99
CA GLU A 5 5.02 50.66 28.99
C GLU A 5 4.44 50.44 27.59
N SER A 6 4.47 51.48 26.73
CA SER A 6 3.82 51.44 25.41
C SER A 6 4.59 52.17 24.31
N ILE A 7 4.41 51.74 23.06
CA ILE A 7 4.91 52.43 21.85
C ILE A 7 3.87 52.39 20.72
N LYS A 8 3.89 53.42 19.86
CA LYS A 8 3.11 53.48 18.62
C LYS A 8 4.03 53.33 17.41
N ILE A 9 3.66 52.49 16.45
CA ILE A 9 4.39 52.25 15.20
C ILE A 9 3.42 52.44 14.03
N THR A 10 3.75 53.36 13.12
CA THR A 10 2.95 53.60 11.91
C THR A 10 3.47 52.77 10.73
N GLY A 11 2.54 52.22 9.95
CA GLY A 11 2.79 51.57 8.65
C GLY A 11 2.80 52.54 7.47
N PHE A 12 2.73 53.86 7.70
CA PHE A 12 2.70 54.87 6.65
C PHE A 12 3.54 56.09 7.07
N GLU A 13 4.52 56.45 6.24
CA GLU A 13 5.48 57.52 6.50
C GLU A 13 5.83 58.23 5.19
N ASN A 14 5.99 59.56 5.21
CA ASN A 14 6.39 60.35 4.04
C ASN A 14 5.56 60.04 2.78
N ASN A 15 4.23 59.95 2.95
CA ASN A 15 3.27 59.60 1.90
C ASN A 15 3.50 58.23 1.22
N THR A 16 4.21 57.32 1.89
CA THR A 16 4.59 56.01 1.38
C THR A 16 4.26 54.93 2.41
N ARG A 17 3.71 53.80 1.94
CA ARG A 17 3.45 52.63 2.78
C ARG A 17 4.78 51.98 3.18
N VAL A 18 4.98 51.78 4.48
CA VAL A 18 6.14 51.06 5.03
C VAL A 18 6.07 49.58 4.62
N GLU A 19 7.19 49.03 4.15
CA GLU A 19 7.30 47.61 3.82
C GLU A 19 7.02 46.71 5.03
N SER A 20 6.39 45.55 4.81
CA SER A 20 6.05 44.60 5.87
C SER A 20 7.29 44.15 6.67
N ARG A 21 8.43 43.94 6.01
CA ARG A 21 9.70 43.57 6.66
C ARG A 21 10.18 44.65 7.64
N ILE A 22 10.16 45.91 7.21
CA ILE A 22 10.61 47.05 8.02
C ILE A 22 9.67 47.26 9.21
N LEU A 23 8.36 47.13 9.01
CA LEU A 23 7.38 47.22 10.10
C LEU A 23 7.63 46.12 11.15
N GLU A 24 7.83 44.88 10.72
CA GLU A 24 8.13 43.74 11.59
C GLU A 24 9.44 43.96 12.38
N GLU A 25 10.50 44.45 11.73
CA GLU A 25 11.78 44.78 12.39
C GLU A 25 11.59 45.83 13.48
N ARG A 26 10.74 46.85 13.25
CA ARG A 26 10.41 47.88 14.26
C ARG A 26 9.65 47.29 15.44
N VAL A 27 8.69 46.40 15.21
CA VAL A 27 7.95 45.71 16.28
C VAL A 27 8.90 44.83 17.11
N GLN A 28 9.75 44.03 16.46
CA GLN A 28 10.73 43.19 17.17
C GLN A 28 11.75 44.02 17.95
N LYS A 29 12.20 45.15 17.37
CA LYS A 29 13.07 46.10 18.07
C LYS A 29 12.38 46.69 19.29
N ALA A 30 11.11 47.09 19.19
CA ALA A 30 10.35 47.58 20.34
C ALA A 30 10.27 46.54 21.47
N VAL A 31 10.03 45.27 21.14
CA VAL A 31 10.06 44.20 22.14
C VAL A 31 11.46 44.08 22.80
N ALA A 32 12.53 44.11 22.00
CA ALA A 32 13.91 44.05 22.50
C ALA A 32 14.28 45.26 23.38
N ASP A 33 13.76 46.44 23.04
CA ASP A 33 13.96 47.69 23.79
C ASP A 33 13.10 47.77 25.07
N GLY A 34 12.32 46.72 25.39
CA GLY A 34 11.59 46.55 26.65
C GLY A 34 10.10 46.94 26.60
N TYR A 35 9.55 47.31 25.45
CA TYR A 35 8.13 47.62 25.32
C TYR A 35 7.26 46.35 25.36
N ARG A 36 6.14 46.41 26.06
CA ARG A 36 5.20 45.27 26.20
C ARG A 36 3.80 45.55 25.64
N HIS A 37 3.48 46.82 25.43
CA HIS A 37 2.28 47.23 24.70
C HIS A 37 2.69 47.95 23.40
N ILE A 38 2.28 47.42 22.24
CA ILE A 38 2.66 47.95 20.93
C ILE A 38 1.38 48.23 20.15
N GLU A 39 1.15 49.48 19.78
CA GLU A 39 0.08 49.87 18.87
C GLU A 39 0.65 50.03 17.46
N VAL A 40 0.10 49.30 16.50
CA VAL A 40 0.49 49.32 15.08
C VAL A 40 -0.65 49.89 14.27
N THR A 41 -0.44 51.02 13.60
CA THR A 41 -1.39 51.54 12.60
C THR A 41 -1.05 50.96 11.24
N ALA A 42 -1.81 49.95 10.81
CA ALA A 42 -1.55 49.17 9.60
C ALA A 42 -2.29 49.71 8.37
N TYR A 43 -1.63 49.53 7.22
CA TYR A 43 -2.08 49.88 5.87
C TYR A 43 -1.86 48.67 4.94
N GLY A 44 -2.30 47.48 5.39
CA GLY A 44 -2.17 46.23 4.65
C GLY A 44 -0.80 45.56 4.76
N GLN A 45 -0.02 45.80 5.82
CA GLN A 45 1.21 45.04 6.08
C GLN A 45 0.92 43.62 6.53
N HIS A 46 1.76 42.68 6.11
CA HIS A 46 1.58 41.25 6.35
C HIS A 46 2.38 40.81 7.59
N GLY A 47 1.90 39.77 8.28
CA GLY A 47 2.69 39.09 9.31
C GLY A 47 2.80 39.79 10.66
N ILE A 48 1.92 40.75 10.96
CA ILE A 48 2.03 41.61 12.15
C ILE A 48 1.87 40.80 13.44
N GLY A 49 2.83 40.93 14.35
CA GLY A 49 2.69 40.58 15.77
C GLY A 49 3.00 39.13 16.16
N GLY A 50 3.21 38.22 15.20
CA GLY A 50 3.36 36.80 15.52
C GLY A 50 4.73 36.37 16.06
N ARG A 51 5.84 36.86 15.49
CA ARG A 51 7.19 36.35 15.74
C ARG A 51 7.93 37.06 16.89
N LEU A 52 7.29 37.15 18.06
CA LEU A 52 7.79 37.94 19.20
C LEU A 52 8.42 37.11 20.35
N TRP A 53 8.99 35.95 20.01
CA TRP A 53 9.68 35.02 20.92
C TRP A 53 10.79 35.64 21.80
N ARG A 54 11.40 36.76 21.39
CA ARG A 54 12.47 37.43 22.16
C ARG A 54 12.03 37.97 23.53
N ALA A 55 10.72 38.08 23.78
CA ALA A 55 10.21 38.45 25.10
C ALA A 55 10.30 37.32 26.14
N GLY A 56 10.69 36.10 25.76
CA GLY A 56 10.72 34.96 26.68
C GLY A 56 9.33 34.68 27.25
N GLU A 57 9.19 34.75 28.57
CA GLU A 57 7.92 34.50 29.30
C GLU A 57 7.07 35.78 29.50
N GLU A 58 7.59 36.95 29.14
CA GLU A 58 6.90 38.22 29.41
C GLU A 58 5.73 38.44 28.44
N LYS A 59 4.57 38.86 28.96
CA LYS A 59 3.38 39.08 28.13
C LYS A 59 3.54 40.30 27.23
N ILE A 60 3.19 40.14 25.96
CA ILE A 60 3.15 41.24 24.98
C ILE A 60 1.72 41.42 24.49
N THR A 61 1.29 42.66 24.33
CA THR A 61 0.04 43.03 23.65
C THR A 61 0.36 43.84 22.41
N VAL A 62 -0.17 43.42 21.26
CA VAL A 62 -0.06 44.12 19.97
C VAL A 62 -1.45 44.50 19.50
N ASN A 63 -1.75 45.80 19.54
CA ASN A 63 -3.00 46.36 19.01
C ASN A 63 -2.79 46.79 17.56
N VAL A 64 -3.58 46.26 16.64
CA VAL A 64 -3.50 46.57 15.20
C VAL A 64 -4.72 47.39 14.80
N LEU A 65 -4.48 48.66 14.49
CA LEU A 65 -5.47 49.60 13.98
C LEU A 65 -5.40 49.65 12.45
N GLY A 66 -6.53 49.94 11.79
CA GLY A 66 -6.60 49.98 10.33
C GLY A 66 -6.69 48.59 9.70
N THR A 67 -6.30 48.46 8.42
CA THR A 67 -6.43 47.20 7.68
C THR A 67 -5.20 46.34 7.88
N SER A 68 -5.34 45.18 8.53
CA SER A 68 -4.26 44.20 8.54
C SER A 68 -4.10 43.58 7.15
N GLY A 69 -2.86 43.34 6.73
CA GLY A 69 -2.60 42.48 5.59
C GLY A 69 -2.77 41.00 5.94
N GLN A 70 -2.28 40.13 5.08
CA GLN A 70 -2.31 38.68 5.31
C GLN A 70 -1.45 38.26 6.51
N ARG A 71 -1.72 37.08 7.08
CA ARG A 71 -0.88 36.42 8.09
C ARG A 71 -0.78 37.17 9.42
N LEU A 72 -1.84 37.88 9.82
CA LEU A 72 -1.92 38.48 11.15
C LEU A 72 -1.64 37.42 12.23
N GLY A 73 -0.66 37.67 13.11
CA GLY A 73 -0.29 36.74 14.18
C GLY A 73 0.31 35.41 13.73
N SER A 74 0.83 35.34 12.49
CA SER A 74 1.51 34.15 11.99
C SER A 74 2.73 33.76 12.83
N MET A 75 2.88 32.47 13.13
CA MET A 75 3.92 31.94 14.01
C MET A 75 3.86 32.53 15.44
N GLY A 76 2.65 32.84 15.90
CA GLY A 76 2.37 33.41 17.22
C GLY A 76 2.91 32.58 18.38
N PHE A 77 3.46 33.25 19.40
CA PHE A 77 4.03 32.62 20.60
C PHE A 77 3.09 32.77 21.82
N ALA A 78 3.16 31.83 22.77
CA ALA A 78 2.18 31.65 23.88
C ALA A 78 1.94 32.89 24.77
N ASN A 79 2.92 33.77 24.89
CA ASN A 79 2.87 34.98 25.70
C ASN A 79 2.34 36.22 24.95
N THR A 80 1.89 36.07 23.70
CA THR A 80 1.49 37.21 22.86
C THR A 80 -0.03 37.29 22.71
N LEU A 81 -0.59 38.45 23.04
CA LEU A 81 -1.95 38.87 22.69
C LEU A 81 -1.88 39.80 21.47
N ILE A 82 -2.63 39.48 20.43
CA ILE A 82 -2.72 40.28 19.21
C ILE A 82 -4.19 40.61 19.02
N GLU A 83 -4.52 41.90 18.98
CA GLU A 83 -5.89 42.37 18.85
C GLU A 83 -5.98 43.32 17.67
N THR A 84 -6.80 42.99 16.68
CA THR A 84 -7.03 43.86 15.52
C THR A 84 -8.43 44.48 15.57
N PHE A 85 -8.48 45.79 15.38
CA PHE A 85 -9.70 46.59 15.41
C PHE A 85 -10.18 46.84 13.97
N GLY A 86 -10.63 45.78 13.33
CA GLY A 86 -11.07 45.77 11.93
C GLY A 86 -11.04 44.36 11.32
N PRO A 87 -11.40 44.24 10.03
CA PRO A 87 -11.30 42.96 9.33
C PRO A 87 -9.85 42.57 9.09
N ALA A 88 -9.61 41.25 9.01
CA ALA A 88 -8.30 40.68 8.73
C ALA A 88 -8.30 39.89 7.40
N SER A 89 -7.22 40.03 6.62
CA SER A 89 -7.01 39.26 5.40
C SER A 89 -6.53 37.82 5.70
N ASP A 90 -6.12 37.09 4.67
CA ASP A 90 -6.01 35.63 4.72
C ASP A 90 -4.97 35.16 5.74
N ASP A 91 -5.09 33.91 6.18
CA ASP A 91 -4.12 33.20 7.00
C ASP A 91 -3.91 33.79 8.42
N VAL A 92 -4.96 34.33 9.04
CA VAL A 92 -4.92 34.75 10.45
C VAL A 92 -4.45 33.58 11.33
N GLY A 93 -3.37 33.78 12.08
CA GLY A 93 -2.79 32.77 12.95
C GLY A 93 -2.18 31.57 12.21
N TRP A 94 -1.71 31.76 10.98
CA TRP A 94 -0.96 30.71 10.27
C TRP A 94 0.24 30.23 11.10
N LEU A 95 0.38 28.92 11.30
CA LEU A 95 1.39 28.32 12.18
C LEU A 95 1.39 28.87 13.61
N ASN A 96 0.25 29.35 14.12
CA ASN A 96 0.18 29.83 15.49
C ASN A 96 0.54 28.70 16.48
N ALA A 97 1.48 29.01 17.37
CA ALA A 97 2.09 28.11 18.33
C ALA A 97 1.86 28.56 19.77
N GLY A 98 0.81 29.35 20.01
CA GLY A 98 0.34 29.67 21.36
C GLY A 98 -0.31 31.03 21.53
N ALA A 99 -0.14 31.96 20.58
CA ALA A 99 -0.66 33.32 20.73
C ALA A 99 -2.19 33.33 20.83
N LYS A 100 -2.69 34.34 21.54
CA LYS A 100 -4.11 34.70 21.54
C LYS A 100 -4.32 35.81 20.51
N ILE A 101 -5.17 35.57 19.52
CA ILE A 101 -5.47 36.51 18.43
C ILE A 101 -6.95 36.85 18.50
N ILE A 102 -7.29 38.14 18.51
CA ILE A 102 -8.67 38.64 18.52
C ILE A 102 -8.86 39.53 17.30
N VAL A 103 -9.87 39.22 16.49
CA VAL A 103 -10.26 40.01 15.31
C VAL A 103 -11.64 40.61 15.56
N HIS A 104 -11.70 41.92 15.74
CA HIS A 104 -12.96 42.68 15.85
C HIS A 104 -13.52 42.99 14.46
N GLY A 105 -13.89 41.93 13.73
CA GLY A 105 -14.40 41.99 12.38
C GLY A 105 -14.43 40.60 11.71
N ASN A 106 -14.61 40.60 10.39
CA ASN A 106 -14.51 39.39 9.57
C ASN A 106 -13.05 39.03 9.31
N ALA A 107 -12.76 37.74 9.12
CA ALA A 107 -11.49 37.26 8.61
C ALA A 107 -11.69 36.52 7.29
N SER A 108 -10.76 36.62 6.34
CA SER A 108 -10.91 35.93 5.06
C SER A 108 -10.47 34.45 5.14
N ASN A 109 -9.84 33.91 4.10
CA ASN A 109 -9.59 32.48 4.00
C ASN A 109 -8.42 32.05 4.92
N GLY A 110 -8.37 30.76 5.29
CA GLY A 110 -7.18 30.20 5.93
C GLY A 110 -6.98 30.56 7.41
N VAL A 111 -8.01 31.07 8.10
CA VAL A 111 -7.93 31.32 9.55
C VAL A 111 -7.54 30.04 10.28
N ALA A 112 -6.55 30.12 11.19
CA ALA A 112 -6.00 29.00 11.94
C ALA A 112 -5.30 27.91 11.09
N ASN A 113 -4.87 28.23 9.86
CA ASN A 113 -4.18 27.26 9.01
C ASN A 113 -2.86 26.78 9.64
N ALA A 114 -2.68 25.46 9.75
CA ALA A 114 -1.52 24.80 10.35
C ALA A 114 -1.25 25.21 11.81
N MET A 115 -2.26 25.70 12.52
CA MET A 115 -2.16 26.08 13.92
C MET A 115 -1.92 24.84 14.80
N ALA A 116 -1.00 24.96 15.76
CA ALA A 116 -0.65 23.87 16.67
C ALA A 116 -1.09 24.14 18.12
N GLN A 117 -1.16 25.41 18.52
CA GLN A 117 -1.55 25.87 19.87
C GLN A 117 -2.09 27.30 19.81
N GLY A 118 -2.69 27.76 20.91
CA GLY A 118 -3.17 29.14 21.08
C GLY A 118 -4.67 29.27 20.87
N LYS A 119 -5.16 30.52 20.80
CA LYS A 119 -6.59 30.80 20.64
C LYS A 119 -6.81 31.90 19.61
N ILE A 120 -7.74 31.70 18.69
CA ILE A 120 -8.14 32.72 17.70
C ILE A 120 -9.62 32.99 17.87
N TYR A 121 -9.98 34.25 18.12
CA TYR A 121 -11.34 34.73 18.34
C TYR A 121 -11.72 35.70 17.22
N ILE A 122 -12.79 35.38 16.50
CA ILE A 122 -13.30 36.15 15.37
C ILE A 122 -14.70 36.67 15.72
N ASP A 123 -14.86 38.00 15.72
CA ASP A 123 -16.13 38.66 16.02
C ASP A 123 -17.17 38.59 14.88
N GLY A 124 -16.71 38.35 13.65
CA GLY A 124 -17.54 38.22 12.45
C GLY A 124 -17.53 36.82 11.84
N ASP A 125 -17.60 36.78 10.50
CA ASP A 125 -17.50 35.58 9.67
C ASP A 125 -16.04 35.24 9.35
N ILE A 126 -15.79 33.96 9.02
CA ILE A 126 -14.54 33.54 8.37
C ILE A 126 -14.78 33.06 6.93
N GLY A 127 -13.76 33.23 6.07
CA GLY A 127 -13.75 32.71 4.72
C GLY A 127 -13.59 31.18 4.63
N ALA A 128 -13.22 30.72 3.44
CA ALA A 128 -12.99 29.30 3.17
C ALA A 128 -11.72 28.79 3.88
N ARG A 129 -11.66 27.47 4.07
CA ARG A 129 -10.46 26.75 4.56
C ARG A 129 -9.98 27.25 5.93
N GLY A 130 -10.91 27.65 6.79
CA GLY A 130 -10.62 27.87 8.22
C GLY A 130 -10.34 26.55 8.95
N MET A 131 -9.55 26.61 10.03
CA MET A 131 -9.16 25.45 10.86
C MET A 131 -8.49 24.32 10.08
N THR A 132 -7.73 24.65 9.04
CA THR A 132 -7.11 23.65 8.15
C THR A 132 -5.76 23.17 8.66
N MET A 133 -5.48 21.87 8.49
CA MET A 133 -4.19 21.24 8.86
C MET A 133 -3.75 21.47 10.32
N THR A 134 -4.68 21.76 11.23
CA THR A 134 -4.32 21.98 12.64
C THR A 134 -3.83 20.70 13.28
N LYS A 135 -2.93 20.82 14.24
CA LYS A 135 -2.33 19.67 14.94
C LYS A 135 -2.43 19.88 16.43
N HIS A 136 -2.88 18.87 17.16
CA HIS A 136 -2.77 18.89 18.62
C HIS A 136 -1.57 18.05 19.03
N ASN A 137 -0.60 18.69 19.68
CA ASN A 137 0.43 17.97 20.41
C ASN A 137 -0.08 17.73 21.85
N PRO A 138 -0.23 16.48 22.30
CA PRO A 138 -0.76 16.17 23.64
C PRO A 138 0.03 16.79 24.81
N ARG A 139 1.26 17.26 24.57
CA ARG A 139 2.07 17.99 25.58
C ARG A 139 1.53 19.39 25.90
N PHE A 140 0.64 19.92 25.07
CA PHE A 140 0.13 21.29 25.17
C PHE A 140 -1.39 21.31 25.05
N GLU A 141 -1.99 22.43 25.44
CA GLU A 141 -3.41 22.67 25.24
C GLU A 141 -3.77 22.66 23.74
N PRO A 142 -4.94 22.13 23.37
CA PRO A 142 -5.37 22.07 21.98
C PRO A 142 -5.54 23.49 21.41
N PRO A 143 -5.25 23.70 20.10
CA PRO A 143 -5.55 24.96 19.46
C PRO A 143 -7.06 25.21 19.40
N GLU A 144 -7.47 26.45 19.67
CA GLU A 144 -8.87 26.85 19.67
C GLU A 144 -9.18 27.92 18.61
N LEU A 145 -10.24 27.72 17.82
CA LEU A 145 -10.81 28.72 16.94
C LEU A 145 -12.26 29.00 17.33
N TRP A 146 -12.58 30.26 17.59
CA TRP A 146 -13.93 30.72 17.92
C TRP A 146 -14.39 31.74 16.89
N VAL A 147 -15.58 31.52 16.34
CA VAL A 147 -16.19 32.34 15.29
C VAL A 147 -17.60 32.70 15.72
N MET A 148 -17.91 33.99 15.74
CA MET A 148 -19.24 34.47 16.10
C MET A 148 -20.26 34.24 14.97
N GLY A 149 -19.85 34.50 13.73
CA GLY A 149 -20.67 34.31 12.54
C GLY A 149 -20.60 32.88 11.99
N LYS A 150 -20.49 32.77 10.65
CA LYS A 150 -20.36 31.51 9.90
C LYS A 150 -18.94 31.27 9.37
N ALA A 151 -18.70 30.06 8.89
CA ALA A 151 -17.49 29.68 8.17
C ALA A 151 -17.75 29.38 6.69
N GLY A 152 -16.77 29.67 5.84
CA GLY A 152 -16.81 29.35 4.42
C GLY A 152 -16.46 27.89 4.11
N ASP A 153 -16.41 27.57 2.81
CA ASP A 153 -16.25 26.21 2.29
C ASP A 153 -14.95 25.52 2.75
N SER A 154 -14.99 24.19 2.80
CA SER A 154 -13.87 23.33 3.21
C SER A 154 -13.33 23.65 4.61
N PHE A 155 -14.21 24.07 5.51
CA PHE A 155 -13.87 24.29 6.92
C PHE A 155 -13.35 22.99 7.57
N ALA A 156 -12.29 23.09 8.36
CA ALA A 156 -11.64 21.98 9.07
C ALA A 156 -11.08 20.85 8.17
N GLU A 157 -10.62 21.21 6.97
CA GLU A 157 -9.93 20.26 6.08
C GLU A 157 -8.58 19.80 6.69
N PHE A 158 -8.36 18.49 6.75
CA PHE A 158 -7.16 17.86 7.32
C PHE A 158 -6.89 18.24 8.79
N MET A 159 -7.93 18.58 9.55
CA MET A 159 -7.84 18.85 10.99
C MET A 159 -7.41 17.59 11.75
N ALA A 160 -6.24 17.64 12.40
CA ALA A 160 -5.64 16.55 13.18
C ALA A 160 -5.66 16.80 14.69
N GLY A 161 -6.47 17.75 15.15
CA GLY A 161 -6.62 18.10 16.56
C GLY A 161 -6.96 19.58 16.75
N GLY A 162 -7.55 19.89 17.90
CA GLY A 162 -8.05 21.23 18.22
C GLY A 162 -9.55 21.25 18.51
N VAL A 163 -10.03 22.43 18.91
CA VAL A 163 -11.46 22.69 19.13
C VAL A 163 -11.87 23.92 18.32
N ALA A 164 -12.94 23.80 17.54
CA ALA A 164 -13.55 24.96 16.89
C ALA A 164 -14.97 25.19 17.41
N VAL A 165 -15.38 26.45 17.50
CA VAL A 165 -16.73 26.86 17.87
C VAL A 165 -17.25 27.90 16.88
N VAL A 166 -18.36 27.60 16.21
CA VAL A 166 -18.99 28.48 15.21
C VAL A 166 -20.41 28.80 15.66
N CYS A 167 -20.66 30.04 16.10
CA CYS A 167 -21.91 30.42 16.75
C CYS A 167 -23.06 30.70 15.75
N GLY A 168 -22.76 30.89 14.46
CA GLY A 168 -23.74 31.06 13.39
C GLY A 168 -24.58 32.34 13.50
N VAL A 169 -24.16 33.33 14.31
CA VAL A 169 -24.92 34.57 14.52
C VAL A 169 -24.98 35.37 13.21
N GLY A 170 -26.18 35.77 12.80
CA GLY A 170 -26.39 36.53 11.57
C GLY A 170 -26.37 35.69 10.29
N THR A 171 -26.30 34.35 10.39
CA THR A 171 -26.42 33.47 9.22
C THR A 171 -27.82 33.53 8.64
N GLU A 172 -27.91 33.68 7.31
CA GLU A 172 -29.16 33.61 6.56
C GLU A 172 -29.90 32.30 6.80
N GLU A 173 -31.23 32.37 6.89
CA GLU A 173 -32.06 31.18 7.12
C GLU A 173 -31.85 30.13 6.01
N GLY A 174 -31.64 28.88 6.42
CA GLY A 174 -31.49 27.75 5.50
C GLY A 174 -30.09 27.55 4.90
N LYS A 175 -29.13 28.47 5.14
CA LYS A 175 -27.73 28.31 4.72
C LYS A 175 -26.92 27.46 5.70
N ASP A 176 -25.92 26.78 5.17
CA ASP A 176 -24.98 25.96 5.93
C ASP A 176 -23.97 26.84 6.69
N VAL A 177 -23.84 26.62 7.99
CA VAL A 177 -23.01 27.44 8.91
C VAL A 177 -21.52 27.13 8.75
N LEU A 178 -21.16 25.95 8.26
CA LEU A 178 -19.77 25.50 8.05
C LEU A 178 -19.38 25.44 6.55
N GLY A 179 -20.16 26.08 5.69
CA GLY A 179 -19.96 26.08 4.25
C GLY A 179 -20.13 24.70 3.60
N TYR A 180 -19.69 24.58 2.35
CA TYR A 180 -19.70 23.34 1.59
C TYR A 180 -18.52 22.42 1.93
N ARG A 181 -18.78 21.11 2.07
CA ARG A 181 -17.78 20.05 2.33
C ARG A 181 -16.86 20.30 3.54
N PRO A 182 -17.38 20.60 4.74
CA PRO A 182 -16.56 20.67 5.94
C PRO A 182 -16.01 19.28 6.35
N CYS A 183 -14.93 19.32 7.12
CA CYS A 183 -14.31 18.18 7.82
C CYS A 183 -13.68 17.10 6.92
N VAL A 184 -13.42 17.39 5.64
CA VAL A 184 -12.75 16.43 4.74
C VAL A 184 -11.34 16.14 5.23
N GLY A 185 -11.01 14.87 5.44
CA GLY A 185 -9.70 14.46 5.93
C GLY A 185 -9.46 14.76 7.41
N MET A 186 -10.50 15.10 8.18
CA MET A 186 -10.39 15.25 9.63
C MET A 186 -10.02 13.91 10.28
N VAL A 187 -8.99 13.94 11.13
CA VAL A 187 -8.47 12.76 11.85
C VAL A 187 -8.44 12.95 13.36
N GLY A 188 -8.68 14.17 13.85
CA GLY A 188 -8.77 14.47 15.28
C GLY A 188 -9.44 15.81 15.56
N GLY A 189 -9.89 16.00 16.81
CA GLY A 189 -10.50 17.25 17.29
C GLY A 189 -12.03 17.27 17.27
N LYS A 190 -12.60 18.43 17.62
CA LYS A 190 -14.04 18.65 17.81
C LYS A 190 -14.49 20.01 17.27
N ILE A 191 -15.70 20.06 16.72
CA ILE A 191 -16.28 21.29 16.18
C ILE A 191 -17.70 21.46 16.73
N PHE A 192 -17.87 22.47 17.57
CA PHE A 192 -19.20 22.93 18.01
C PHE A 192 -19.74 23.91 16.99
N PHE A 193 -20.99 23.73 16.60
CA PHE A 193 -21.65 24.69 15.72
C PHE A 193 -23.12 24.85 16.09
N ARG A 194 -23.66 26.03 15.79
CA ARG A 194 -25.07 26.36 16.01
C ARG A 194 -25.72 26.77 14.70
N GLY A 195 -26.82 26.10 14.35
CA GLY A 195 -27.55 26.32 13.10
C GLY A 195 -27.45 25.14 12.14
N LYS A 196 -27.90 25.33 10.89
CA LYS A 196 -28.06 24.25 9.92
C LYS A 196 -26.71 23.84 9.29
N GLN A 197 -26.52 22.55 9.08
CA GLN A 197 -25.47 22.01 8.22
C GLN A 197 -26.00 20.81 7.42
N SER A 198 -26.04 20.95 6.09
CA SER A 198 -26.64 19.97 5.18
C SER A 198 -25.64 18.91 4.72
N SER A 199 -24.35 19.24 4.65
CA SER A 199 -23.30 18.32 4.18
C SER A 199 -22.06 18.34 5.08
N TYR A 200 -21.42 17.19 5.28
CA TYR A 200 -20.13 17.03 5.96
C TYR A 200 -19.52 15.68 5.60
N SER A 201 -18.22 15.47 5.87
CA SER A 201 -17.55 14.21 5.54
C SER A 201 -17.99 13.05 6.45
N LEU A 202 -18.93 12.22 5.98
CA LEU A 202 -19.38 11.01 6.68
C LEU A 202 -18.26 9.97 6.90
N SER A 203 -17.19 10.04 6.10
CA SER A 203 -16.03 9.16 6.25
C SER A 203 -15.04 9.61 7.34
N ASP A 204 -15.14 10.85 7.80
CA ASP A 204 -14.15 11.45 8.70
C ASP A 204 -14.73 11.89 10.05
N VAL A 205 -16.01 12.26 10.10
CA VAL A 205 -16.66 12.75 11.32
C VAL A 205 -18.01 12.10 11.56
N LYS A 206 -18.39 12.05 12.84
CA LYS A 206 -19.77 11.77 13.28
C LYS A 206 -20.41 13.03 13.84
N LEU A 207 -21.71 13.16 13.59
CA LEU A 207 -22.55 14.22 14.14
C LEU A 207 -23.19 13.77 15.45
N VAL A 208 -23.08 14.62 16.46
CA VAL A 208 -23.75 14.49 17.75
C VAL A 208 -24.74 15.65 17.87
N THR A 209 -26.03 15.34 17.78
CA THR A 209 -27.13 16.32 17.86
C THR A 209 -27.52 16.61 19.31
N GLU A 210 -27.40 15.62 20.19
CA GLU A 210 -27.59 15.79 21.63
C GLU A 210 -26.22 15.88 22.30
N LEU A 211 -25.74 17.12 22.44
CA LEU A 211 -24.49 17.41 23.13
C LEU A 211 -24.47 16.75 24.51
N PRO A 212 -23.42 16.02 24.91
CA PRO A 212 -23.21 15.54 26.29
C PRO A 212 -23.11 16.69 27.32
N GLU A 213 -23.32 16.38 28.61
CA GLU A 213 -23.43 17.41 29.66
C GLU A 213 -22.09 18.10 29.95
N ASP A 214 -21.00 17.33 29.95
CA ASP A 214 -19.62 17.80 30.06
C ASP A 214 -19.25 18.72 28.90
N GLU A 215 -19.58 18.34 27.67
CA GLU A 215 -19.35 19.16 26.48
C GLU A 215 -20.15 20.47 26.51
N TRP A 216 -21.42 20.40 26.94
CA TRP A 216 -22.27 21.58 27.09
C TRP A 216 -21.75 22.54 28.16
N ARG A 217 -21.30 22.01 29.30
CA ARG A 217 -20.70 22.81 30.37
C ARG A 217 -19.41 23.49 29.89
N TRP A 218 -18.52 22.75 29.24
CA TRP A 218 -17.29 23.29 28.66
C TRP A 218 -17.58 24.41 27.66
N LEU A 219 -18.55 24.21 26.76
CA LEU A 219 -18.97 25.21 25.79
C LEU A 219 -19.46 26.49 26.49
N LYS A 220 -20.35 26.38 27.49
CA LYS A 220 -20.87 27.55 28.22
C LYS A 220 -19.79 28.34 28.94
N GLU A 221 -18.88 27.66 29.63
CA GLU A 221 -17.79 28.31 30.38
C GLU A 221 -16.87 29.10 29.43
N ASN A 222 -16.48 28.50 28.30
CA ASN A 222 -15.58 29.14 27.35
C ASN A 222 -16.29 30.16 26.44
N LEU A 223 -17.58 30.00 26.17
CA LEU A 223 -18.37 30.98 25.43
C LEU A 223 -18.43 32.33 26.16
N LYS A 224 -18.51 32.32 27.50
CA LYS A 224 -18.45 33.54 28.31
C LYS A 224 -17.12 34.28 28.12
N ILE A 225 -16.01 33.53 28.06
CA ILE A 225 -14.65 34.07 27.85
C ILE A 225 -14.51 34.66 26.44
N PHE A 226 -14.99 33.94 25.43
CA PHE A 226 -15.00 34.40 24.04
C PHE A 226 -15.81 35.69 23.88
N LEU A 227 -17.05 35.72 24.37
CA LEU A 227 -17.93 36.88 24.29
C LEU A 227 -17.38 38.10 25.04
N GLN A 228 -16.69 37.89 26.17
CA GLN A 228 -15.99 38.97 26.86
C GLN A 228 -14.84 39.53 26.04
N ALA A 229 -14.08 38.67 25.34
CA ALA A 229 -12.94 39.09 24.55
C ALA A 229 -13.34 39.89 23.29
N ILE A 230 -14.50 39.61 22.70
CA ILE A 230 -15.04 40.37 21.55
C ILE A 230 -16.02 41.49 21.97
N GLY A 231 -16.22 41.71 23.27
CA GLY A 231 -17.11 42.77 23.78
C GLY A 231 -18.62 42.53 23.60
N LYS A 232 -19.07 41.28 23.43
CA LYS A 232 -20.48 40.91 23.17
C LYS A 232 -21.12 40.05 24.27
N GLN A 233 -20.84 40.34 25.55
CA GLN A 233 -21.35 39.54 26.68
C GLN A 233 -22.87 39.48 26.75
N TYR A 234 -23.57 40.49 26.22
CA TYR A 234 -25.03 40.56 26.19
C TYR A 234 -25.68 39.39 25.43
N LEU A 235 -24.97 38.75 24.49
CA LEU A 235 -25.47 37.59 23.73
C LEU A 235 -25.35 36.27 24.49
N PHE A 236 -24.70 36.24 25.66
CA PHE A 236 -24.49 35.00 26.41
C PHE A 236 -25.80 34.33 26.78
N GLY A 237 -26.82 35.11 27.18
CA GLY A 237 -28.14 34.59 27.52
C GLY A 237 -28.75 33.84 26.35
N ASP A 238 -28.78 34.45 25.17
CA ASP A 238 -29.37 33.88 23.96
C ASP A 238 -28.62 32.64 23.48
N LEU A 239 -27.29 32.72 23.38
CA LEU A 239 -26.47 31.62 22.87
C LEU A 239 -26.44 30.40 23.81
N SER A 240 -26.64 30.60 25.12
CA SER A 240 -26.59 29.54 26.13
C SER A 240 -27.96 29.10 26.65
N ALA A 241 -29.06 29.67 26.15
CA ALA A 241 -30.41 29.33 26.58
C ALA A 241 -30.85 27.93 26.11
N LYS A 242 -30.53 27.56 24.87
CA LYS A 242 -31.03 26.34 24.24
C LYS A 242 -29.90 25.43 23.77
N ARG A 243 -29.62 24.39 24.57
CA ARG A 243 -28.66 23.32 24.23
C ARG A 243 -28.99 22.64 22.90
N ALA A 244 -30.28 22.49 22.58
CA ALA A 244 -30.74 21.81 21.38
C ALA A 244 -30.40 22.55 20.05
N GLU A 245 -30.02 23.82 20.11
CA GLU A 245 -29.58 24.56 18.90
C GLU A 245 -28.12 24.25 18.54
N TRP A 246 -27.37 23.66 19.46
CA TRP A 246 -25.96 23.35 19.30
C TRP A 246 -25.73 21.89 18.95
N GLN A 247 -24.82 21.68 18.02
CA GLN A 247 -24.44 20.39 17.49
C GLN A 247 -22.92 20.24 17.54
N LEU A 248 -22.44 18.99 17.48
CA LEU A 248 -21.01 18.68 17.60
C LEU A 248 -20.58 17.69 16.53
N LEU A 249 -19.58 18.06 15.73
CA LEU A 249 -18.86 17.14 14.86
C LEU A 249 -17.59 16.66 15.56
N ILE A 250 -17.42 15.34 15.61
CA ILE A 250 -16.26 14.69 16.23
C ILE A 250 -15.58 13.81 15.20
N ALA A 251 -14.24 13.87 15.12
CA ALA A 251 -13.46 12.97 14.29
C ALA A 251 -13.74 11.50 14.64
N LEU A 252 -13.96 10.68 13.61
CA LEU A 252 -14.05 9.23 13.75
C LEU A 252 -12.68 8.67 14.15
N LYS A 253 -12.69 7.78 15.14
CA LYS A 253 -11.50 7.04 15.56
C LYS A 253 -11.10 6.03 14.48
N PRO A 254 -9.83 5.57 14.45
CA PRO A 254 -9.35 4.63 13.43
C PRO A 254 -10.23 3.38 13.25
N TYR A 255 -10.78 2.84 14.33
CA TYR A 255 -11.68 1.68 14.29
C TYR A 255 -13.12 1.99 13.84
N GLU A 256 -13.54 3.27 13.87
CA GLU A 256 -14.85 3.71 13.38
C GLU A 256 -14.83 4.00 11.87
N LYS A 257 -13.63 4.17 11.27
CA LYS A 257 -13.48 4.45 9.83
C LYS A 257 -13.70 3.16 9.02
N THR A 258 -14.84 3.08 8.34
CA THR A 258 -15.13 1.98 7.39
C THR A 258 -14.32 2.14 6.10
N GLY A 259 -13.75 1.04 5.59
CA GLY A 259 -13.00 1.04 4.33
C GLY A 259 -13.80 1.63 3.17
N ARG A 260 -13.22 2.59 2.45
CA ARG A 260 -13.85 3.20 1.27
C ARG A 260 -14.03 2.13 0.18
N LYS A 261 -15.22 2.07 -0.42
CA LYS A 261 -15.37 1.50 -1.75
C LYS A 261 -14.62 2.40 -2.73
N LEU A 262 -13.40 2.03 -3.08
CA LEU A 262 -12.64 2.71 -4.13
C LEU A 262 -13.37 2.49 -5.46
N ARG A 263 -13.78 3.57 -6.11
CA ARG A 263 -14.25 3.51 -7.50
C ARG A 263 -13.04 3.15 -8.37
N PRO A 264 -13.09 2.07 -9.17
CA PRO A 264 -12.01 1.75 -10.10
C PRO A 264 -11.69 2.96 -10.99
N MET A 265 -10.40 3.25 -11.21
CA MET A 265 -9.99 4.37 -12.07
C MET A 265 -10.64 4.36 -13.46
N PRO A 266 -10.88 3.21 -14.13
CA PRO A 266 -11.63 3.19 -15.39
C PRO A 266 -13.06 3.74 -15.25
N SER A 267 -13.79 3.34 -14.20
CA SER A 267 -15.13 3.88 -13.94
C SER A 267 -15.11 5.35 -13.52
N TYR A 268 -14.11 5.80 -12.76
CA TYR A 268 -13.97 7.24 -12.48
C TYR A 268 -13.72 8.04 -13.77
N ARG A 269 -12.85 7.52 -14.66
CA ARG A 269 -12.58 8.17 -15.94
C ARG A 269 -13.85 8.26 -16.78
N LEU A 270 -14.53 7.15 -17.00
CA LEU A 270 -15.72 7.12 -17.86
C LEU A 270 -16.88 7.91 -17.26
N ASP A 271 -17.19 7.68 -16.00
CA ASP A 271 -18.44 8.16 -15.40
C ASP A 271 -18.34 9.60 -14.85
N VAL A 272 -17.12 10.10 -14.60
CA VAL A 272 -16.90 11.44 -14.05
C VAL A 272 -16.03 12.26 -14.97
N TRP A 273 -14.82 11.79 -15.31
CA TRP A 273 -13.88 12.59 -16.06
C TRP A 273 -14.39 12.90 -17.47
N GLU A 274 -14.77 11.89 -18.26
CA GLU A 274 -15.30 12.10 -19.62
C GLU A 274 -16.65 12.82 -19.61
N GLY A 275 -17.47 12.59 -18.59
CA GLY A 275 -18.79 13.22 -18.46
C GLY A 275 -18.75 14.70 -18.01
N GLU A 276 -17.81 15.08 -17.15
CA GLU A 276 -17.73 16.46 -16.62
C GLU A 276 -16.69 17.32 -17.34
N LEU A 277 -15.56 16.74 -17.76
CA LEU A 277 -14.38 17.50 -18.23
C LEU A 277 -13.81 17.01 -19.58
N GLY A 278 -14.03 15.75 -19.96
CA GLY A 278 -13.60 15.16 -21.23
C GLY A 278 -14.64 15.37 -22.33
N ASP A 279 -14.79 14.40 -23.23
CA ASP A 279 -15.54 14.57 -24.49
C ASP A 279 -17.02 14.93 -24.30
N GLY A 280 -17.65 14.53 -23.19
CA GLY A 280 -19.04 14.86 -22.85
C GLY A 280 -19.19 16.07 -21.92
N GLY A 281 -18.08 16.69 -21.52
CA GLY A 281 -18.00 17.66 -20.44
C GLY A 281 -17.81 19.11 -20.87
N LEU A 282 -17.57 19.98 -19.88
CA LEU A 282 -17.51 21.44 -19.99
C LEU A 282 -16.52 21.98 -21.05
N ILE A 283 -15.50 21.19 -21.40
CA ILE A 283 -14.44 21.58 -22.36
C ILE A 283 -14.24 20.55 -23.47
N GLY A 284 -15.18 19.60 -23.65
CA GLY A 284 -15.06 18.52 -24.63
C GLY A 284 -15.06 19.02 -26.07
N ASP A 285 -15.74 20.14 -26.33
CA ASP A 285 -15.77 20.83 -27.63
C ASP A 285 -14.53 21.70 -27.90
N LEU A 286 -13.73 21.98 -26.87
CA LEU A 286 -12.61 22.91 -26.93
C LEU A 286 -11.24 22.24 -27.12
N SER A 287 -11.15 20.91 -27.05
CA SER A 287 -9.86 20.22 -27.06
C SER A 287 -9.98 18.77 -27.52
N ALA A 288 -9.33 18.47 -28.64
CA ALA A 288 -9.18 17.12 -29.19
C ALA A 288 -7.86 16.44 -28.75
N GLU A 289 -7.23 16.94 -27.68
CA GLU A 289 -5.96 16.39 -27.21
C GLU A 289 -6.16 15.03 -26.53
N ASP A 290 -5.26 14.08 -26.78
CA ASP A 290 -5.24 12.80 -26.08
C ASP A 290 -4.89 13.02 -24.59
N ARG A 291 -5.89 12.80 -23.73
CA ARG A 291 -5.80 12.94 -22.27
C ARG A 291 -5.60 11.59 -21.56
N SER A 292 -4.98 10.61 -22.22
CA SER A 292 -4.53 9.39 -21.56
C SER A 292 -3.49 9.72 -20.46
N PRO A 293 -3.46 8.97 -19.34
CA PRO A 293 -2.56 9.27 -18.22
C PRO A 293 -1.09 9.24 -18.66
N ILE A 294 -0.36 10.33 -18.44
CA ILE A 294 1.09 10.39 -18.68
C ILE A 294 1.79 9.89 -17.41
N GLY A 295 2.53 8.80 -17.53
CA GLY A 295 2.93 7.94 -16.40
C GLY A 295 4.01 8.44 -15.44
N VAL A 296 4.69 9.57 -15.65
CA VAL A 296 5.75 10.06 -14.74
C VAL A 296 6.05 11.54 -14.96
N ILE A 297 6.18 12.32 -13.87
CA ILE A 297 6.52 13.76 -13.92
C ILE A 297 8.05 13.93 -13.95
N THR A 298 8.60 14.48 -15.03
CA THR A 298 9.97 15.01 -15.10
C THR A 298 9.96 16.54 -15.17
N THR A 299 11.03 17.20 -14.71
CA THR A 299 11.16 18.67 -14.66
C THR A 299 12.14 19.22 -15.71
N GLY A 300 12.11 20.53 -15.96
CA GLY A 300 13.03 21.23 -16.87
C GLY A 300 12.74 21.03 -18.36
N GLU A 301 13.77 21.19 -19.21
CA GLU A 301 13.67 20.97 -20.67
C GLU A 301 13.22 19.57 -21.05
N LEU A 302 13.40 18.61 -20.14
CA LEU A 302 13.04 17.20 -20.30
C LEU A 302 11.55 16.92 -20.03
N ARG A 303 10.74 17.92 -19.64
CA ARG A 303 9.30 17.75 -19.35
C ARG A 303 8.45 17.22 -20.51
N ARG A 304 8.95 17.33 -21.75
CA ARG A 304 8.25 16.89 -22.97
C ARG A 304 8.76 15.54 -23.50
N PHE A 305 9.78 14.98 -22.86
CA PHE A 305 10.34 13.69 -23.21
C PHE A 305 9.98 12.71 -22.11
N VAL A 306 9.28 11.64 -22.47
CA VAL A 306 9.01 10.53 -21.56
C VAL A 306 10.25 9.63 -21.57
N PRO A 307 11.06 9.53 -20.50
CA PRO A 307 12.01 8.45 -20.39
C PRO A 307 11.21 7.16 -20.18
N ILE A 308 11.00 6.42 -21.26
CA ILE A 308 10.54 5.05 -21.15
C ILE A 308 11.78 4.23 -20.78
N TRP A 309 11.90 3.83 -19.51
CA TRP A 309 12.84 2.77 -19.15
C TRP A 309 12.30 1.46 -19.71
N GLU A 310 12.59 1.23 -20.99
CA GLU A 310 12.25 0.01 -21.72
C GLU A 310 13.24 -1.12 -21.42
N ASN A 311 13.67 -1.21 -20.15
CA ASN A 311 14.28 -2.41 -19.63
C ASN A 311 13.20 -3.50 -19.72
N GLU A 312 13.25 -4.25 -20.83
CA GLU A 312 12.37 -5.33 -21.28
C GLU A 312 11.76 -5.14 -22.68
N LYS A 313 11.39 -3.92 -23.13
CA LYS A 313 10.89 -3.74 -24.52
C LYS A 313 11.99 -3.91 -25.56
N TYR A 314 13.24 -3.57 -25.22
CA TYR A 314 14.43 -3.91 -26.03
C TYR A 314 15.10 -5.22 -25.59
N LEU A 315 14.60 -5.90 -24.55
CA LEU A 315 15.08 -7.25 -24.27
C LEU A 315 14.50 -8.19 -25.33
N PRO A 316 15.33 -9.10 -25.86
CA PRO A 316 14.84 -10.12 -26.78
C PRO A 316 13.63 -10.85 -26.17
N PRO A 317 12.53 -11.04 -26.92
CA PRO A 317 11.28 -11.56 -26.38
C PRO A 317 11.41 -12.85 -25.57
N CYS A 318 12.37 -13.71 -25.95
CA CYS A 318 12.69 -14.93 -25.22
C CYS A 318 13.21 -14.70 -23.79
N GLN A 319 13.96 -13.63 -23.54
CA GLN A 319 14.43 -13.26 -22.21
C GLN A 319 13.34 -12.51 -21.44
N ALA A 320 12.63 -11.57 -22.06
CA ALA A 320 11.57 -10.79 -21.42
C ALA A 320 10.43 -11.68 -20.91
N HIS A 321 10.06 -12.72 -21.66
CA HIS A 321 9.02 -13.68 -21.26
C HIS A 321 9.56 -14.86 -20.43
N CYS A 322 10.85 -14.86 -20.08
CA CYS A 322 11.40 -15.84 -19.14
C CYS A 322 11.28 -15.26 -17.73
N PRO A 323 10.44 -15.79 -16.82
CA PRO A 323 10.29 -15.22 -15.50
C PRO A 323 11.59 -15.23 -14.67
N THR A 324 12.52 -16.13 -14.97
CA THR A 324 13.86 -16.17 -14.38
C THR A 324 14.84 -15.16 -15.01
N GLY A 325 14.52 -14.62 -16.19
CA GLY A 325 15.32 -13.63 -16.92
C GLY A 325 16.54 -14.21 -17.65
N ILE A 326 16.55 -15.51 -17.95
CA ILE A 326 17.68 -16.18 -18.62
C ILE A 326 17.85 -15.65 -20.06
N PRO A 327 19.03 -15.16 -20.45
CA PRO A 327 19.25 -14.54 -21.76
C PRO A 327 19.52 -15.61 -22.85
N VAL A 328 18.45 -16.21 -23.38
CA VAL A 328 18.50 -17.26 -24.41
C VAL A 328 19.31 -16.82 -25.65
N GLN A 329 19.13 -15.58 -26.10
CA GLN A 329 19.90 -14.99 -27.19
C GLN A 329 21.40 -14.95 -26.93
N LYS A 330 21.85 -14.70 -25.69
CA LYS A 330 23.28 -14.62 -25.36
C LYS A 330 23.88 -16.02 -25.38
N ARG A 331 23.15 -17.01 -24.86
CA ARG A 331 23.49 -18.43 -24.99
C ARG A 331 23.62 -18.82 -26.46
N TRP A 332 22.69 -18.40 -27.31
CA TRP A 332 22.75 -18.69 -28.74
C TRP A 332 23.91 -17.99 -29.46
N ALA A 333 24.21 -16.74 -29.08
CA ALA A 333 25.36 -16.01 -29.61
C ALA A 333 26.70 -16.69 -29.26
N LEU A 334 26.81 -17.27 -28.06
CA LEU A 334 27.96 -18.07 -27.64
C LEU A 334 28.10 -19.35 -28.48
N ILE A 335 26.99 -20.07 -28.71
CA ILE A 335 26.97 -21.27 -29.58
C ILE A 335 27.43 -20.93 -31.00
N ARG A 336 26.95 -19.81 -31.57
CA ARG A 336 27.38 -19.34 -32.90
C ARG A 336 28.87 -19.01 -32.98
N LYS A 337 29.51 -18.72 -31.85
CA LYS A 337 30.96 -18.48 -31.74
C LYS A 337 31.75 -19.75 -31.39
N GLY A 338 31.12 -20.93 -31.41
CA GLY A 338 31.74 -22.20 -31.01
C GLY A 338 31.90 -22.38 -29.50
N LYS A 339 31.41 -21.45 -28.67
CA LYS A 339 31.52 -21.45 -27.21
C LYS A 339 30.34 -22.18 -26.55
N VAL A 340 30.16 -23.46 -26.87
CA VAL A 340 28.99 -24.24 -26.42
C VAL A 340 28.98 -24.40 -24.90
N GLN A 341 30.12 -24.71 -24.27
CA GLN A 341 30.18 -24.89 -22.83
C GLN A 341 29.80 -23.59 -22.07
N GLU A 342 30.34 -22.43 -22.47
CA GLU A 342 29.98 -21.14 -21.88
C GLU A 342 28.46 -20.86 -22.00
N ALA A 343 27.82 -21.30 -23.08
CA ALA A 343 26.38 -21.15 -23.26
C ALA A 343 25.56 -22.05 -22.32
N VAL A 344 26.08 -23.23 -21.98
CA VAL A 344 25.47 -24.16 -21.03
C VAL A 344 25.66 -23.64 -19.60
N ASP A 345 26.88 -23.22 -19.25
CA ASP A 345 27.27 -22.71 -17.94
C ASP A 345 26.49 -21.45 -17.55
N LEU A 346 26.20 -20.57 -18.52
CA LEU A 346 25.50 -19.29 -18.28
C LEU A 346 24.17 -19.46 -17.55
N ALA A 347 23.48 -20.59 -17.70
CA ALA A 347 22.19 -20.79 -17.04
C ALA A 347 22.29 -20.83 -15.51
N LEU A 348 23.43 -21.30 -14.98
CA LEU A 348 23.69 -21.34 -13.53
C LEU A 348 23.87 -19.95 -12.90
N GLN A 349 24.10 -18.90 -13.70
CA GLN A 349 24.07 -17.52 -13.18
C GLN A 349 22.66 -17.07 -12.79
N TYR A 350 21.63 -17.76 -13.28
CA TYR A 350 20.23 -17.33 -13.18
C TYR A 350 19.36 -18.30 -12.39
N SER A 351 19.68 -19.59 -12.43
CA SER A 351 18.90 -20.63 -11.74
C SER A 351 19.82 -21.74 -11.23
N PRO A 352 19.54 -22.31 -10.05
CA PRO A 352 20.18 -23.55 -9.61
C PRO A 352 19.66 -24.80 -10.34
N PHE A 353 18.55 -24.69 -11.10
CA PHE A 353 17.84 -25.83 -11.73
C PHE A 353 17.70 -25.74 -13.25
N PRO A 354 18.74 -25.38 -14.02
CA PRO A 354 18.62 -25.26 -15.46
C PRO A 354 18.24 -26.58 -16.15
N ALA A 355 18.69 -27.75 -15.67
CA ALA A 355 18.29 -29.02 -16.26
C ALA A 355 16.87 -29.40 -15.87
N THR A 356 16.57 -29.45 -14.57
CA THR A 356 15.27 -29.82 -14.03
C THR A 356 14.16 -28.92 -14.59
N VAL A 357 14.35 -27.60 -14.53
CA VAL A 357 13.30 -26.66 -14.94
C VAL A 357 13.38 -26.35 -16.42
N CYS A 358 14.47 -25.77 -16.94
CA CYS A 358 14.51 -25.38 -18.35
C CYS A 358 14.56 -26.56 -19.32
N GLY A 359 15.11 -27.71 -18.89
CA GLY A 359 15.20 -28.91 -19.72
C GLY A 359 13.93 -29.76 -19.75
N TYR A 360 13.18 -29.83 -18.64
CA TYR A 360 12.04 -30.75 -18.50
C TYR A 360 10.72 -30.07 -18.09
N LEU A 361 10.71 -29.26 -17.02
CA LEU A 361 9.46 -28.87 -16.37
C LEU A 361 8.87 -27.52 -16.84
N CYS A 362 9.67 -26.67 -17.49
CA CYS A 362 9.23 -25.35 -17.94
C CYS A 362 8.22 -25.47 -19.10
N PRO A 363 7.13 -24.68 -19.11
CA PRO A 363 6.22 -24.60 -20.27
C PRO A 363 6.83 -23.84 -21.46
N ASN A 364 8.08 -23.40 -21.35
CA ASN A 364 8.88 -22.75 -22.38
C ASN A 364 8.26 -21.46 -22.95
N LEU A 365 7.83 -20.56 -22.06
CA LEU A 365 7.29 -19.24 -22.44
C LEU A 365 8.23 -18.45 -23.38
N CYS A 366 9.54 -18.62 -23.21
CA CYS A 366 10.57 -18.08 -24.08
C CYS A 366 10.51 -18.62 -25.52
N MET A 367 10.17 -19.90 -25.71
CA MET A 367 9.95 -20.51 -27.03
C MET A 367 8.62 -20.06 -27.62
N GLN A 368 7.57 -19.94 -26.80
CA GLN A 368 6.26 -19.49 -27.23
C GLN A 368 6.29 -18.07 -27.80
N ASN A 369 7.11 -17.20 -27.22
CA ASN A 369 7.29 -15.81 -27.66
C ASN A 369 8.54 -15.60 -28.53
N CYS A 370 9.12 -16.66 -29.09
CA CYS A 370 10.32 -16.54 -29.92
C CYS A 370 10.01 -15.77 -31.22
N SER A 371 10.82 -14.75 -31.53
CA SER A 371 10.67 -13.92 -32.73
C SER A 371 10.73 -14.71 -34.04
N ARG A 372 11.38 -15.89 -34.06
CA ARG A 372 11.39 -16.80 -35.22
C ARG A 372 9.98 -17.21 -35.66
N ARG A 373 9.02 -17.27 -34.73
CA ARG A 373 7.63 -17.61 -35.04
C ARG A 373 6.92 -16.54 -35.89
N ILE A 374 7.35 -15.27 -35.79
CA ILE A 374 6.78 -14.16 -36.58
C ILE A 374 6.95 -14.40 -38.08
N VAL A 375 8.05 -15.07 -38.46
CA VAL A 375 8.39 -15.41 -39.84
C VAL A 375 8.20 -16.91 -40.13
N ASN A 376 7.30 -17.59 -39.40
CA ASN A 376 6.97 -19.01 -39.56
C ASN A 376 8.16 -19.98 -39.44
N LEU A 377 9.23 -19.61 -38.72
CA LEU A 377 10.33 -20.50 -38.40
C LEU A 377 10.10 -21.20 -37.04
N PRO A 378 10.58 -22.45 -36.88
CA PRO A 378 10.57 -23.11 -35.57
C PRO A 378 11.27 -22.26 -34.51
N ALA A 379 10.71 -22.23 -33.30
CA ALA A 379 11.35 -21.59 -32.16
C ALA A 379 12.70 -22.25 -31.84
N VAL A 380 13.63 -21.50 -31.26
CA VAL A 380 14.90 -22.06 -30.77
C VAL A 380 14.58 -23.00 -29.61
N ASP A 381 14.95 -24.28 -29.74
CA ASP A 381 14.70 -25.26 -28.69
C ASP A 381 15.68 -25.10 -27.53
N VAL A 382 15.21 -24.47 -26.46
CA VAL A 382 16.02 -24.24 -25.26
C VAL A 382 16.11 -25.46 -24.36
N ARG A 383 15.27 -26.49 -24.57
CA ARG A 383 15.23 -27.68 -23.71
C ARG A 383 16.52 -28.47 -23.82
N VAL A 384 17.08 -28.56 -25.03
CA VAL A 384 18.37 -29.23 -25.27
C VAL A 384 19.47 -28.55 -24.45
N LEU A 385 19.50 -27.22 -24.44
CA LEU A 385 20.44 -26.44 -23.64
C LEU A 385 20.17 -26.52 -22.13
N GLY A 386 18.91 -26.68 -21.71
CA GLY A 386 18.57 -26.96 -20.32
C GLY A 386 19.11 -28.32 -19.89
N LYS A 387 18.81 -29.38 -20.64
CA LYS A 387 19.29 -30.75 -20.37
C LYS A 387 20.81 -30.86 -20.31
N ALA A 388 21.50 -30.17 -21.22
CA ALA A 388 22.97 -30.10 -21.22
C ALA A 388 23.55 -29.47 -19.94
N SER A 389 22.78 -28.67 -19.19
CA SER A 389 23.24 -28.02 -17.96
C SER A 389 23.40 -28.96 -16.75
N LEU A 390 23.19 -30.27 -16.91
CA LEU A 390 23.69 -31.25 -15.94
C LEU A 390 25.22 -31.19 -15.84
N GLU A 391 25.90 -31.07 -16.98
CA GLU A 391 27.37 -30.95 -17.10
C GLU A 391 27.84 -29.48 -17.03
N ALA A 392 26.99 -28.55 -16.56
CA ALA A 392 27.35 -27.14 -16.46
C ALA A 392 28.42 -26.94 -15.37
N LYS A 393 29.43 -26.14 -15.70
CA LYS A 393 30.45 -25.73 -14.74
C LYS A 393 29.86 -24.72 -13.76
N GLU A 394 30.17 -24.93 -12.47
CA GLU A 394 29.74 -24.05 -11.39
C GLU A 394 30.24 -22.60 -11.63
N PRO A 395 29.36 -21.60 -11.43
CA PRO A 395 29.73 -20.20 -11.54
C PRO A 395 30.70 -19.79 -10.43
N LYS A 396 31.51 -18.75 -10.70
CA LYS A 396 32.40 -18.18 -9.68
C LYS A 396 31.57 -17.33 -8.71
N ARG A 397 31.68 -17.65 -7.42
CA ARG A 397 31.13 -16.86 -6.30
C ARG A 397 31.97 -15.60 -6.03
N GLU A 398 31.30 -14.52 -5.68
CA GLU A 398 31.93 -13.27 -5.20
C GLU A 398 32.56 -13.43 -3.81
N PRO A 399 33.52 -12.56 -3.42
CA PRO A 399 34.15 -12.60 -2.10
C PRO A 399 33.15 -12.62 -0.95
N ALA A 400 33.49 -13.34 0.13
CA ALA A 400 32.61 -13.47 1.29
C ALA A 400 32.33 -12.11 1.94
N THR A 401 31.05 -11.81 2.16
CA THR A 401 30.59 -10.55 2.75
C THR A 401 30.43 -10.62 4.28
N GLY A 402 30.40 -11.83 4.85
CA GLY A 402 30.12 -12.07 6.27
C GLY A 402 28.65 -11.90 6.68
N ARG A 403 27.76 -11.57 5.72
CA ARG A 403 26.32 -11.40 5.95
C ARG A 403 25.58 -12.73 5.88
N ARG A 404 24.68 -12.98 6.82
CA ARG A 404 23.92 -14.23 6.93
C ARG A 404 22.44 -13.97 6.72
N ILE A 405 21.81 -14.79 5.88
CA ILE A 405 20.40 -14.65 5.53
C ILE A 405 19.69 -15.98 5.77
N ALA A 406 18.60 -15.95 6.54
CA ALA A 406 17.77 -17.12 6.76
C ALA A 406 16.80 -17.32 5.59
N VAL A 407 16.81 -18.50 4.98
CA VAL A 407 15.88 -18.89 3.91
C VAL A 407 14.97 -19.99 4.43
N ILE A 408 13.71 -19.66 4.64
CA ILE A 408 12.71 -20.58 5.19
C ILE A 408 12.01 -21.27 4.02
N GLY A 409 12.17 -22.58 3.90
CA GLY A 409 11.62 -23.40 2.83
C GLY A 409 12.68 -23.73 1.77
N GLY A 410 12.94 -25.03 1.60
CA GLY A 410 13.88 -25.62 0.65
C GLY A 410 13.22 -25.98 -0.69
N GLY A 411 12.17 -25.27 -1.10
CA GLY A 411 11.54 -25.41 -2.42
C GLY A 411 12.26 -24.60 -3.51
N ALA A 412 11.76 -24.68 -4.75
CA ALA A 412 12.39 -24.01 -5.91
C ALA A 412 12.67 -22.50 -5.70
N ALA A 413 11.74 -21.78 -5.04
CA ALA A 413 11.92 -20.36 -4.74
C ALA A 413 13.06 -20.13 -3.73
N GLY A 414 13.02 -20.80 -2.57
CA GLY A 414 14.03 -20.65 -1.51
C GLY A 414 15.42 -21.08 -1.97
N LEU A 415 15.51 -22.19 -2.72
CA LEU A 415 16.78 -22.62 -3.30
C LEU A 415 17.30 -21.62 -4.36
N SER A 416 16.42 -20.95 -5.11
CA SER A 416 16.82 -19.84 -6.00
C SER A 416 17.40 -18.66 -5.20
N VAL A 417 16.71 -18.23 -4.13
CA VAL A 417 17.19 -17.16 -3.23
C VAL A 417 18.58 -17.50 -2.70
N ALA A 418 18.72 -18.68 -2.10
CA ALA A 418 19.97 -19.12 -1.51
C ALA A 418 21.10 -19.20 -2.56
N TRP A 419 20.82 -19.72 -3.75
CA TRP A 419 21.79 -19.76 -4.84
C TRP A 419 22.29 -18.37 -5.25
N GLN A 420 21.38 -17.41 -5.38
CA GLN A 420 21.71 -16.04 -5.79
C GLN A 420 22.46 -15.28 -4.69
N LEU A 421 22.06 -15.44 -3.42
CA LEU A 421 22.79 -14.89 -2.27
C LEU A 421 24.19 -15.49 -2.13
N TRP A 422 24.32 -16.80 -2.35
CA TRP A 422 25.62 -17.48 -2.36
C TRP A 422 26.52 -16.93 -3.46
N LEU A 423 26.01 -16.79 -4.69
CA LEU A 423 26.72 -16.16 -5.81
C LEU A 423 27.24 -14.76 -5.46
N ALA A 424 26.42 -13.96 -4.78
CA ALA A 424 26.74 -12.60 -4.34
C ALA A 424 27.76 -12.53 -3.17
N GLY A 425 28.18 -13.68 -2.62
CA GLY A 425 29.16 -13.73 -1.53
C GLY A 425 28.54 -13.71 -0.13
N HIS A 426 27.22 -13.73 -0.01
CA HIS A 426 26.53 -13.88 1.28
C HIS A 426 26.45 -15.34 1.72
N GLU A 427 26.06 -15.57 2.97
CA GLU A 427 25.91 -16.89 3.58
C GLU A 427 24.43 -17.21 3.83
N PRO A 428 23.76 -17.88 2.87
CA PRO A 428 22.39 -18.33 3.06
C PRO A 428 22.34 -19.54 3.99
N VAL A 429 21.41 -19.54 4.95
CA VAL A 429 21.13 -20.67 5.84
C VAL A 429 19.69 -21.12 5.63
N ILE A 430 19.51 -22.35 5.18
CA ILE A 430 18.21 -22.88 4.79
C ILE A 430 17.56 -23.59 5.97
N PHE A 431 16.27 -23.34 6.18
CA PHE A 431 15.42 -24.02 7.15
C PHE A 431 14.26 -24.69 6.42
N GLU A 432 14.32 -26.01 6.27
CA GLU A 432 13.33 -26.82 5.59
C GLU A 432 12.56 -27.66 6.62
N GLY A 433 11.22 -27.68 6.54
CA GLY A 433 10.38 -28.44 7.46
C GLY A 433 10.34 -29.95 7.16
N LYS A 434 10.81 -30.38 6.00
CA LYS A 434 10.83 -31.76 5.53
C LYS A 434 12.23 -32.40 5.65
N LYS A 435 12.28 -33.70 5.34
CA LYS A 435 13.50 -34.54 5.37
C LYS A 435 14.44 -34.33 4.19
N GLN A 436 14.03 -33.57 3.18
CA GLN A 436 14.83 -33.33 1.98
C GLN A 436 14.47 -31.98 1.35
N LEU A 437 15.42 -31.45 0.58
CA LEU A 437 15.20 -30.28 -0.26
C LEU A 437 14.40 -30.62 -1.52
N GLY A 438 13.85 -29.58 -2.16
CA GLY A 438 13.18 -29.66 -3.45
C GLY A 438 11.71 -29.25 -3.45
N GLY A 439 11.07 -29.18 -2.28
CA GLY A 439 9.65 -28.90 -2.14
C GLY A 439 8.80 -29.75 -3.09
N LYS A 440 7.85 -29.11 -3.80
CA LYS A 440 6.95 -29.79 -4.75
C LYS A 440 7.66 -30.55 -5.88
N ILE A 441 8.87 -30.13 -6.31
CA ILE A 441 9.62 -30.87 -7.33
C ILE A 441 9.98 -32.27 -6.81
N ALA A 442 10.49 -32.32 -5.58
CA ALA A 442 10.82 -33.57 -4.91
C ALA A 442 9.57 -34.38 -4.55
N GLU A 443 8.54 -33.73 -3.99
CA GLU A 443 7.41 -34.44 -3.38
C GLU A 443 6.33 -34.85 -4.40
N THR A 444 5.95 -33.98 -5.34
CA THR A 444 4.68 -34.14 -6.06
C THR A 444 4.81 -34.21 -7.57
N ILE A 445 5.90 -33.71 -8.16
CA ILE A 445 6.08 -33.78 -9.62
C ILE A 445 6.37 -35.25 -10.02
N PRO A 446 5.57 -35.85 -10.94
CA PRO A 446 5.71 -37.25 -11.31
C PRO A 446 7.02 -37.58 -12.03
N GLN A 447 7.49 -38.83 -11.88
CA GLN A 447 8.68 -39.34 -12.58
C GLN A 447 8.49 -39.39 -14.11
N SER A 448 7.24 -39.51 -14.57
CA SER A 448 6.87 -39.46 -15.99
C SER A 448 7.24 -38.13 -16.65
N ARG A 449 7.40 -37.04 -15.88
CA ARG A 449 7.82 -35.74 -16.40
C ARG A 449 9.32 -35.49 -16.32
N ILE A 450 9.96 -36.02 -15.28
CA ILE A 450 11.39 -35.83 -15.03
C ILE A 450 11.97 -37.02 -14.27
N SER A 451 13.12 -37.50 -14.72
CA SER A 451 13.88 -38.53 -14.00
C SER A 451 14.37 -38.01 -12.64
N HIS A 452 14.28 -38.86 -11.62
CA HIS A 452 14.81 -38.59 -10.28
C HIS A 452 16.29 -38.19 -10.32
N ASP A 453 17.09 -38.84 -11.17
CA ASP A 453 18.54 -38.64 -11.22
C ASP A 453 18.92 -37.23 -11.68
N VAL A 454 18.16 -36.66 -12.62
CA VAL A 454 18.37 -35.29 -13.12
C VAL A 454 18.22 -34.29 -11.98
N PHE A 455 17.15 -34.43 -11.20
CA PHE A 455 16.88 -33.55 -10.07
C PHE A 455 17.87 -33.77 -8.92
N ALA A 456 18.17 -35.03 -8.59
CA ALA A 456 19.10 -35.39 -7.53
C ALA A 456 20.50 -34.79 -7.78
N GLN A 457 21.01 -34.87 -9.01
CA GLN A 457 22.31 -34.28 -9.37
C GLN A 457 22.36 -32.77 -9.16
N GLU A 458 21.32 -32.03 -9.55
CA GLU A 458 21.28 -30.58 -9.33
C GLU A 458 21.17 -30.21 -7.85
N ILE A 459 20.46 -31.01 -7.04
CA ILE A 459 20.42 -30.86 -5.58
C ILE A 459 21.78 -31.17 -4.96
N THR A 460 22.50 -32.19 -5.43
CA THR A 460 23.86 -32.48 -4.96
C THR A 460 24.80 -31.33 -5.28
N ARG A 461 24.77 -30.79 -6.50
CA ARG A 461 25.53 -29.58 -6.88
C ARG A 461 25.17 -28.40 -5.98
N PHE A 462 23.88 -28.20 -5.71
CA PHE A 462 23.41 -27.13 -4.82
C PHE A 462 23.97 -27.29 -3.40
N ALA A 463 23.77 -28.45 -2.77
CA ALA A 463 24.16 -28.71 -1.38
C ALA A 463 25.67 -28.70 -1.17
N LYS A 464 26.45 -29.09 -2.20
CA LYS A 464 27.92 -28.96 -2.20
C LYS A 464 28.37 -27.50 -2.02
N ASN A 465 27.65 -26.55 -2.60
CA ASN A 465 28.01 -25.13 -2.59
C ASN A 465 27.41 -24.36 -1.42
N ILE A 466 26.27 -24.80 -0.88
CA ILE A 466 25.54 -24.18 0.23
C ILE A 466 25.41 -25.20 1.37
N PRO A 467 26.37 -25.23 2.31
CA PRO A 467 26.45 -26.29 3.31
C PRO A 467 25.48 -26.11 4.50
N HIS A 468 24.99 -24.89 4.75
CA HIS A 468 24.14 -24.60 5.91
C HIS A 468 22.67 -24.92 5.64
N ILE A 469 22.31 -26.20 5.76
CA ILE A 469 20.96 -26.71 5.52
C ILE A 469 20.43 -27.37 6.80
N ASN A 470 19.36 -26.81 7.37
CA ASN A 470 18.67 -27.33 8.53
C ASN A 470 17.34 -27.96 8.08
N LEU A 471 17.33 -29.29 7.98
CA LEU A 471 16.14 -30.08 7.65
C LEU A 471 15.27 -30.30 8.89
N GLU A 472 14.04 -30.77 8.68
CA GLU A 472 13.06 -31.09 9.73
C GLU A 472 12.82 -29.95 10.73
N THR A 473 12.97 -28.71 10.25
CA THR A 473 12.77 -27.50 11.04
C THR A 473 11.32 -27.08 11.01
N VAL A 474 10.60 -27.38 12.09
CA VAL A 474 9.27 -26.79 12.36
C VAL A 474 9.44 -25.34 12.80
N LEU A 475 8.69 -24.43 12.19
CA LEU A 475 8.64 -23.03 12.60
C LEU A 475 7.49 -22.77 13.57
N THR A 476 7.83 -22.05 14.63
CA THR A 476 6.91 -21.44 15.58
C THR A 476 7.13 -19.94 15.58
N LYS A 477 6.22 -19.17 16.18
CA LYS A 477 6.40 -17.71 16.34
C LYS A 477 7.71 -17.38 17.03
N ASP A 478 8.02 -18.06 18.14
CA ASP A 478 9.27 -17.84 18.89
C ASP A 478 10.52 -18.16 18.06
N LYS A 479 10.46 -19.24 17.27
CA LYS A 479 11.59 -19.60 16.39
C LYS A 479 11.75 -18.59 15.26
N PHE A 480 10.65 -18.08 14.70
CA PHE A 480 10.68 -17.03 13.68
C PHE A 480 11.32 -15.74 14.24
N GLU A 481 10.90 -15.30 15.42
CA GLU A 481 11.49 -14.12 16.09
C GLU A 481 12.97 -14.33 16.42
N LYS A 482 13.36 -15.54 16.85
CA LYS A 482 14.77 -15.86 17.05
C LYS A 482 15.57 -15.75 15.76
N LEU A 483 15.08 -16.32 14.65
CA LEU A 483 15.73 -16.20 13.35
C LEU A 483 15.84 -14.73 12.90
N LYS A 484 14.86 -13.91 13.24
CA LYS A 484 14.87 -12.49 12.90
C LYS A 484 15.99 -11.73 13.62
N ASN A 485 16.27 -12.11 14.87
CA ASN A 485 17.37 -11.54 15.64
C ASN A 485 18.75 -12.09 15.24
N ASP A 486 18.83 -13.34 14.79
CA ASP A 486 20.11 -14.02 14.52
C ASP A 486 20.70 -13.76 13.10
N PHE A 487 19.87 -13.25 12.18
CA PHE A 487 20.18 -13.10 10.76
C PHE A 487 19.96 -11.65 10.28
N ASP A 488 20.71 -11.22 9.25
CA ASP A 488 20.55 -9.88 8.68
C ASP A 488 19.18 -9.73 7.99
N PHE A 489 18.75 -10.76 7.26
CA PHE A 489 17.46 -10.82 6.56
C PHE A 489 16.82 -12.21 6.66
N ILE A 490 15.49 -12.25 6.52
CA ILE A 490 14.72 -13.49 6.38
C ILE A 490 14.03 -13.52 5.02
N VAL A 491 14.05 -14.66 4.34
CA VAL A 491 13.25 -14.92 3.14
C VAL A 491 12.33 -16.11 3.36
N ILE A 492 11.02 -15.87 3.30
CA ILE A 492 9.97 -16.88 3.45
C ILE A 492 9.63 -17.47 2.08
N ALA A 493 9.88 -18.76 1.91
CA ALA A 493 9.66 -19.53 0.69
C ALA A 493 9.03 -20.91 0.99
N THR A 494 8.13 -20.96 1.99
CA THR A 494 7.48 -22.19 2.47
C THR A 494 6.52 -22.84 1.47
N GLY A 495 6.11 -22.09 0.46
CA GLY A 495 5.13 -22.50 -0.54
C GLY A 495 3.72 -22.70 0.03
N ALA A 496 2.81 -23.13 -0.84
CA ALA A 496 1.44 -23.46 -0.48
C ALA A 496 1.25 -24.99 -0.42
N SER A 497 0.82 -25.50 0.74
CA SER A 497 0.69 -26.93 1.02
C SER A 497 -0.60 -27.30 1.76
N LYS A 498 -1.36 -26.32 2.27
CA LYS A 498 -2.67 -26.55 2.87
C LYS A 498 -3.74 -26.55 1.77
N PRO A 499 -4.46 -27.66 1.54
CA PRO A 499 -5.49 -27.71 0.52
C PRO A 499 -6.62 -26.73 0.83
N ARG A 500 -7.10 -26.01 -0.18
CA ARG A 500 -8.26 -25.12 -0.01
C ARG A 500 -9.51 -25.94 0.30
N LYS A 501 -10.27 -25.48 1.30
CA LYS A 501 -11.57 -26.05 1.63
C LYS A 501 -12.66 -25.35 0.82
N ILE A 502 -13.45 -26.14 0.10
CA ILE A 502 -14.67 -25.68 -0.58
C ILE A 502 -15.90 -26.19 0.17
N PRO A 503 -16.99 -25.40 0.24
CA PRO A 503 -18.21 -25.79 0.95
C PRO A 503 -19.02 -26.80 0.11
N VAL A 504 -18.50 -28.01 -0.05
CA VAL A 504 -19.15 -29.11 -0.77
C VAL A 504 -19.53 -30.20 0.23
N GLU A 505 -20.79 -30.65 0.19
CA GLU A 505 -21.24 -31.74 1.04
C GLU A 505 -20.51 -33.04 0.66
N GLY A 506 -19.97 -33.78 1.63
CA GLY A 506 -19.25 -35.03 1.34
C GLY A 506 -17.78 -34.85 0.91
N ILE A 507 -17.24 -33.62 1.00
CA ILE A 507 -15.88 -33.30 0.57
C ILE A 507 -14.78 -34.09 1.28
N GLU A 508 -15.05 -34.56 2.50
CA GLU A 508 -14.16 -35.45 3.27
C GLU A 508 -13.87 -36.78 2.58
N LYS A 509 -14.67 -37.17 1.58
CA LYS A 509 -14.47 -38.37 0.75
C LYS A 509 -13.51 -38.14 -0.41
N ALA A 510 -13.17 -36.90 -0.73
CA ALA A 510 -12.25 -36.59 -1.81
C ALA A 510 -10.80 -36.68 -1.32
N VAL A 511 -9.92 -37.22 -2.17
CA VAL A 511 -8.48 -37.24 -1.94
C VAL A 511 -7.89 -35.92 -2.48
N THR A 512 -7.00 -35.29 -1.72
CA THR A 512 -6.36 -34.05 -2.18
C THR A 512 -5.36 -34.34 -3.30
N ALA A 513 -5.25 -33.43 -4.27
CA ALA A 513 -4.34 -33.61 -5.39
C ALA A 513 -2.88 -33.81 -4.96
N LEU A 514 -2.40 -33.04 -3.98
CA LEU A 514 -1.02 -33.17 -3.49
C LEU A 514 -0.79 -34.52 -2.78
N ASP A 515 -1.74 -35.00 -1.98
CA ASP A 515 -1.60 -36.30 -1.31
C ASP A 515 -1.59 -37.44 -2.33
N PHE A 516 -2.49 -37.39 -3.32
CA PHE A 516 -2.52 -38.35 -4.41
C PHE A 516 -1.20 -38.36 -5.21
N LEU A 517 -0.71 -37.20 -5.64
CA LEU A 517 0.52 -37.11 -6.43
C LEU A 517 1.74 -37.61 -5.65
N ARG A 518 1.82 -37.34 -4.33
CA ARG A 518 2.87 -37.90 -3.46
C ARG A 518 2.83 -39.43 -3.43
N GLN A 519 1.64 -40.03 -3.27
CA GLN A 519 1.47 -41.48 -3.23
C GLN A 519 1.69 -42.11 -4.60
N SER A 520 1.21 -41.49 -5.68
CA SER A 520 1.44 -41.96 -7.05
C SER A 520 2.92 -42.00 -7.39
N LYS A 521 3.70 -41.00 -6.95
CA LYS A 521 5.16 -40.97 -7.15
C LYS A 521 5.89 -42.11 -6.46
N LEU A 522 5.31 -42.66 -5.39
CA LEU A 522 5.82 -43.84 -4.66
C LEU A 522 5.20 -45.16 -5.16
N ASP A 523 4.39 -45.11 -6.22
CA ASP A 523 3.61 -46.25 -6.75
C ASP A 523 2.80 -46.98 -5.67
N SER A 524 2.28 -46.24 -4.68
CA SER A 524 1.60 -46.77 -3.50
C SER A 524 0.11 -46.45 -3.42
N VAL A 525 -0.49 -45.99 -4.52
CA VAL A 525 -1.90 -45.59 -4.60
C VAL A 525 -2.71 -46.49 -5.51
N GLN A 526 -3.97 -46.73 -5.16
CA GLN A 526 -4.95 -47.37 -6.03
C GLN A 526 -6.04 -46.36 -6.40
N VAL A 527 -6.48 -46.38 -7.65
CA VAL A 527 -7.58 -45.54 -8.15
C VAL A 527 -8.69 -46.43 -8.71
N GLY A 528 -9.94 -45.98 -8.56
CA GLY A 528 -11.08 -46.66 -9.18
C GLY A 528 -11.13 -46.48 -10.71
N GLU A 529 -12.06 -47.16 -11.37
CA GLU A 529 -12.18 -47.09 -12.83
C GLU A 529 -12.74 -45.74 -13.31
N ASN A 530 -13.66 -45.15 -12.54
CA ASN A 530 -14.28 -43.86 -12.82
C ASN A 530 -13.75 -42.79 -11.87
N VAL A 531 -13.01 -41.82 -12.39
CA VAL A 531 -12.34 -40.75 -11.65
C VAL A 531 -12.95 -39.41 -11.99
N VAL A 532 -13.30 -38.65 -10.94
CA VAL A 532 -13.69 -37.24 -11.06
C VAL A 532 -12.69 -36.36 -10.32
N ILE A 533 -12.22 -35.31 -10.97
CA ILE A 533 -11.27 -34.34 -10.42
C ILE A 533 -11.97 -32.98 -10.36
N ILE A 534 -12.11 -32.43 -9.17
CA ILE A 534 -12.68 -31.10 -8.93
C ILE A 534 -11.55 -30.07 -9.04
N GLY A 535 -11.53 -29.33 -10.13
CA GLY A 535 -10.49 -28.35 -10.51
C GLY A 535 -9.72 -28.80 -11.77
N ALA A 536 -9.71 -27.96 -12.80
CA ALA A 536 -9.10 -28.27 -14.10
C ALA A 536 -7.85 -27.44 -14.42
N GLY A 537 -7.09 -27.04 -13.40
CA GLY A 537 -5.76 -26.43 -13.56
C GLY A 537 -4.66 -27.45 -13.90
N ASN A 538 -3.40 -26.99 -14.04
CA ASN A 538 -2.27 -27.88 -14.38
C ASN A 538 -2.09 -29.03 -13.38
N VAL A 539 -2.29 -28.77 -12.08
CA VAL A 539 -2.26 -29.82 -11.04
C VAL A 539 -3.37 -30.85 -11.28
N GLY A 540 -4.58 -30.42 -11.63
CA GLY A 540 -5.67 -31.34 -11.99
C GLY A 540 -5.32 -32.19 -13.23
N CYS A 541 -4.64 -31.61 -14.21
CA CYS A 541 -4.16 -32.35 -15.37
C CYS A 541 -3.06 -33.37 -15.03
N ASP A 542 -2.13 -33.05 -14.11
CA ASP A 542 -1.15 -34.02 -13.61
C ASP A 542 -1.87 -35.17 -12.86
N VAL A 543 -2.87 -34.85 -12.03
CA VAL A 543 -3.71 -35.87 -11.36
C VAL A 543 -4.41 -36.77 -12.38
N ALA A 544 -4.95 -36.20 -13.46
CA ALA A 544 -5.60 -36.97 -14.53
C ALA A 544 -4.63 -37.92 -15.23
N ALA A 545 -3.44 -37.44 -15.61
CA ALA A 545 -2.43 -38.26 -16.28
C ALA A 545 -1.93 -39.39 -15.36
N GLU A 546 -1.71 -39.11 -14.08
CA GLU A 546 -1.28 -40.13 -13.11
C GLU A 546 -2.41 -41.09 -12.73
N ALA A 547 -3.67 -40.65 -12.64
CA ALA A 547 -4.81 -41.54 -12.45
C ALA A 547 -4.96 -42.53 -13.61
N ALA A 548 -4.76 -42.07 -14.86
CA ALA A 548 -4.75 -42.95 -16.03
C ALA A 548 -3.62 -43.99 -15.94
N ARG A 549 -2.42 -43.57 -15.52
CA ARG A 549 -1.28 -44.47 -15.31
C ARG A 549 -1.58 -45.55 -14.26
N GLN A 550 -2.37 -45.20 -13.24
CA GLN A 550 -2.80 -46.10 -12.16
C GLN A 550 -4.03 -46.95 -12.52
N GLY A 551 -4.53 -46.89 -13.77
CA GLY A 551 -5.58 -47.78 -14.27
C GLY A 551 -6.99 -47.17 -14.37
N ALA A 552 -7.15 -45.87 -14.15
CA ALA A 552 -8.44 -45.20 -14.38
C ALA A 552 -8.86 -45.29 -15.86
N LYS A 553 -10.11 -45.65 -16.13
CA LYS A 553 -10.68 -45.82 -17.48
C LYS A 553 -11.50 -44.62 -17.94
N SER A 554 -12.17 -43.95 -17.01
CA SER A 554 -12.99 -42.77 -17.27
C SER A 554 -12.52 -41.64 -16.36
N ILE A 555 -12.07 -40.52 -16.94
CA ILE A 555 -11.49 -39.40 -16.19
C ILE A 555 -12.20 -38.12 -16.59
N THR A 556 -12.76 -37.43 -15.60
CA THR A 556 -13.51 -36.18 -15.80
C THR A 556 -12.97 -35.09 -14.88
N LEU A 557 -12.54 -33.96 -15.44
CA LEU A 557 -12.18 -32.75 -14.70
C LEU A 557 -13.34 -31.76 -14.76
N ILE A 558 -13.75 -31.27 -13.59
CA ILE A 558 -14.86 -30.32 -13.45
C ILE A 558 -14.30 -28.98 -12.99
N ASP A 559 -14.71 -27.89 -13.63
CA ASP A 559 -14.33 -26.53 -13.23
C ASP A 559 -15.50 -25.55 -13.37
N VAL A 560 -15.55 -24.57 -12.47
CA VAL A 560 -16.57 -23.51 -12.46
C VAL A 560 -16.30 -22.47 -13.55
N GLN A 561 -15.06 -22.38 -14.01
CA GLN A 561 -14.61 -21.44 -15.03
C GLN A 561 -13.89 -22.17 -16.16
N LYS A 562 -13.58 -21.45 -17.25
CA LYS A 562 -12.75 -22.00 -18.32
C LYS A 562 -11.43 -22.52 -17.73
N PRO A 563 -11.05 -23.78 -17.96
CA PRO A 563 -9.83 -24.36 -17.40
C PRO A 563 -8.60 -23.49 -17.67
N ALA A 564 -7.87 -23.17 -16.61
CA ALA A 564 -6.60 -22.43 -16.69
C ALA A 564 -5.40 -23.32 -17.08
N SER A 565 -5.64 -24.62 -17.32
CA SER A 565 -4.59 -25.57 -17.71
C SER A 565 -4.09 -25.32 -19.12
N PHE A 566 -2.78 -25.50 -19.31
CA PHE A 566 -2.12 -25.34 -20.61
C PHE A 566 -0.86 -26.21 -20.69
N GLY A 567 -0.18 -26.18 -21.83
CA GLY A 567 1.16 -26.77 -21.95
C GLY A 567 1.19 -28.31 -21.94
N PRO A 568 2.34 -28.89 -21.55
CA PRO A 568 2.52 -30.35 -21.49
C PRO A 568 1.50 -31.06 -20.60
N GLU A 569 1.19 -30.49 -19.43
CA GLU A 569 0.26 -31.05 -18.45
C GLU A 569 -1.13 -31.27 -19.06
N ARG A 570 -1.66 -30.22 -19.71
CA ARG A 570 -2.93 -30.28 -20.43
C ARG A 570 -2.94 -31.37 -21.50
N ARG A 571 -1.88 -31.43 -22.32
CA ARG A 571 -1.76 -32.43 -23.41
C ARG A 571 -1.69 -33.85 -22.88
N SER A 572 -1.00 -34.09 -21.76
CA SER A 572 -0.93 -35.41 -21.13
C SER A 572 -2.30 -35.86 -20.62
N ALA A 573 -3.07 -34.96 -20.00
CA ALA A 573 -4.44 -35.27 -19.58
C ALA A 573 -5.36 -35.58 -20.78
N GLU A 574 -5.27 -34.81 -21.86
CA GLU A 574 -6.05 -35.06 -23.09
C GLU A 574 -5.65 -36.39 -23.77
N ALA A 575 -4.35 -36.69 -23.83
CA ALA A 575 -3.85 -37.96 -24.35
C ALA A 575 -4.29 -39.17 -23.48
N ALA A 576 -4.49 -38.95 -22.19
CA ALA A 576 -5.07 -39.91 -21.26
C ALA A 576 -6.60 -40.05 -21.37
N GLY A 577 -7.24 -39.35 -22.32
CA GLY A 577 -8.70 -39.41 -22.53
C GLY A 577 -9.52 -38.60 -21.55
N ALA A 578 -8.91 -37.66 -20.82
CA ALA A 578 -9.60 -36.86 -19.82
C ALA A 578 -10.62 -35.89 -20.46
N LYS A 579 -11.84 -35.90 -19.94
CA LYS A 579 -12.93 -35.00 -20.33
C LYS A 579 -12.97 -33.78 -19.42
N PHE A 580 -13.23 -32.61 -19.99
CA PHE A 580 -13.30 -31.35 -19.25
C PHE A 580 -14.72 -30.81 -19.28
N ILE A 581 -15.34 -30.65 -18.11
CA ILE A 581 -16.71 -30.18 -17.94
C ILE A 581 -16.67 -28.81 -17.25
N TRP A 582 -17.13 -27.78 -17.95
CA TRP A 582 -17.21 -26.39 -17.48
C TRP A 582 -18.27 -25.62 -18.29
N PRO A 583 -18.90 -24.55 -17.75
CA PRO A 583 -18.80 -24.08 -16.37
C PRO A 583 -19.77 -24.83 -15.45
N HIS A 584 -19.28 -25.73 -14.60
CA HIS A 584 -20.12 -26.51 -13.68
C HIS A 584 -19.56 -26.46 -12.26
N ALA A 585 -20.45 -26.30 -11.28
CA ALA A 585 -20.12 -26.33 -9.88
C ALA A 585 -20.55 -27.65 -9.24
N VAL A 586 -19.76 -28.13 -8.28
CA VAL A 586 -20.07 -29.34 -7.52
C VAL A 586 -20.93 -28.98 -6.32
N LYS A 587 -22.06 -29.67 -6.16
CA LYS A 587 -22.97 -29.53 -5.02
C LYS A 587 -22.60 -30.49 -3.89
N ALA A 588 -22.37 -31.76 -4.22
CA ALA A 588 -22.11 -32.80 -3.23
C ALA A 588 -21.31 -33.98 -3.80
N ILE A 589 -20.57 -34.68 -2.95
CA ILE A 589 -19.93 -35.96 -3.23
C ILE A 589 -20.73 -37.08 -2.55
N ARG A 590 -21.42 -37.86 -3.38
CA ARG A 590 -22.30 -38.97 -2.99
C ARG A 590 -21.56 -40.29 -3.14
N LYS A 591 -22.12 -41.38 -2.59
CA LYS A 591 -21.53 -42.73 -2.72
C LYS A 591 -21.44 -43.20 -4.18
N ALA A 592 -22.38 -42.78 -5.02
CA ALA A 592 -22.44 -43.17 -6.42
C ALA A 592 -21.67 -42.22 -7.37
N GLY A 593 -21.12 -41.10 -6.87
CA GLY A 593 -20.41 -40.13 -7.69
C GLY A 593 -20.53 -38.68 -7.23
N VAL A 594 -20.25 -37.75 -8.16
CA VAL A 594 -20.23 -36.31 -7.91
C VAL A 594 -21.51 -35.66 -8.46
N GLN A 595 -22.27 -35.01 -7.58
CA GLN A 595 -23.48 -34.29 -7.92
C GLN A 595 -23.17 -32.84 -8.26
N LEU A 596 -23.57 -32.39 -9.45
CA LEU A 596 -23.47 -31.02 -9.92
C LEU A 596 -24.61 -30.14 -9.37
N THR A 597 -24.47 -28.82 -9.48
CA THR A 597 -25.49 -27.86 -9.03
C THR A 597 -26.78 -27.88 -9.84
N ASP A 598 -26.74 -28.28 -11.10
CA ASP A 598 -27.90 -28.47 -11.97
C ASP A 598 -28.67 -29.78 -11.69
N GLY A 599 -28.14 -30.65 -10.82
CA GLY A 599 -28.74 -31.91 -10.43
C GLY A 599 -28.16 -33.14 -11.14
N GLU A 600 -27.30 -32.98 -12.15
CA GLU A 600 -26.63 -34.10 -12.82
C GLU A 600 -25.71 -34.85 -11.83
N LEU A 601 -25.69 -36.19 -11.93
CA LEU A 601 -24.80 -37.04 -11.15
C LEU A 601 -23.77 -37.68 -12.08
N ILE A 602 -22.50 -37.32 -11.90
CA ILE A 602 -21.38 -37.92 -12.64
C ILE A 602 -20.88 -39.13 -11.84
N PRO A 603 -20.94 -40.36 -12.37
CA PRO A 603 -20.44 -41.55 -11.69
C PRO A 603 -18.95 -41.42 -11.36
N ALA A 604 -18.57 -41.73 -10.11
CA ALA A 604 -17.19 -41.68 -9.68
C ALA A 604 -16.93 -42.72 -8.57
N ASP A 605 -15.91 -43.54 -8.77
CA ASP A 605 -15.35 -44.46 -7.79
C ASP A 605 -14.28 -43.77 -6.93
N THR A 606 -13.60 -42.77 -7.50
CA THR A 606 -12.59 -41.96 -6.82
C THR A 606 -12.77 -40.50 -7.18
N VAL A 607 -12.74 -39.63 -6.17
CA VAL A 607 -12.87 -38.18 -6.33
C VAL A 607 -11.61 -37.50 -5.83
N PHE A 608 -11.02 -36.64 -6.67
CA PHE A 608 -9.89 -35.80 -6.31
C PHE A 608 -10.29 -34.33 -6.21
N ILE A 609 -9.64 -33.59 -5.33
CA ILE A 609 -9.77 -32.13 -5.24
C ILE A 609 -8.45 -31.43 -5.58
N ALA A 610 -8.49 -30.57 -6.60
CA ALA A 610 -7.37 -29.85 -7.21
C ALA A 610 -7.68 -28.35 -7.39
N VAL A 611 -8.37 -27.73 -6.43
CA VAL A 611 -8.78 -26.31 -6.46
C VAL A 611 -7.74 -25.33 -5.91
N GLY A 612 -6.51 -25.80 -5.72
CA GLY A 612 -5.38 -25.01 -5.24
C GLY A 612 -5.13 -25.13 -3.74
N ASP A 613 -3.94 -24.67 -3.34
CA ASP A 613 -3.45 -24.71 -1.96
C ASP A 613 -3.22 -23.29 -1.41
N THR A 614 -3.15 -23.18 -0.10
CA THR A 614 -2.74 -21.99 0.64
C THR A 614 -1.50 -22.30 1.50
N PRO A 615 -0.64 -21.31 1.79
CA PRO A 615 0.48 -21.50 2.71
C PRO A 615 0.01 -21.71 4.16
N ASP A 616 0.88 -22.36 4.95
CA ASP A 616 0.76 -22.30 6.40
C ASP A 616 1.48 -21.05 6.91
N LEU A 617 0.73 -20.13 7.52
CA LEU A 617 1.24 -18.85 8.02
C LEU A 617 1.14 -18.73 9.55
N SER A 618 0.84 -19.81 10.28
CA SER A 618 0.57 -19.75 11.73
C SER A 618 1.79 -19.33 12.58
N TYR A 619 2.99 -19.43 12.01
CA TYR A 619 4.24 -19.03 12.66
C TYR A 619 4.58 -17.55 12.47
N LEU A 620 3.83 -16.80 11.66
CA LEU A 620 4.13 -15.39 11.42
C LEU A 620 3.66 -14.49 12.58
N PRO A 621 4.42 -13.42 12.88
CA PRO A 621 3.95 -12.34 13.73
C PRO A 621 2.85 -11.52 13.04
N GLU A 622 2.07 -10.78 13.84
CA GLU A 622 0.99 -9.91 13.33
C GLU A 622 1.50 -8.71 12.50
N SER A 623 2.80 -8.39 12.60
CA SER A 623 3.44 -7.33 11.81
C SER A 623 3.53 -7.65 10.32
N ILE A 624 3.44 -8.92 9.92
CA ILE A 624 3.49 -9.34 8.51
C ILE A 624 2.06 -9.41 7.96
N SER A 625 1.78 -8.51 7.02
CA SER A 625 0.45 -8.38 6.40
C SER A 625 0.12 -9.58 5.53
N THR A 626 -1.12 -10.07 5.65
CA THR A 626 -1.63 -11.17 4.84
C THR A 626 -2.98 -10.78 4.21
N GLU A 627 -3.22 -11.26 3.00
CA GLU A 627 -4.51 -11.10 2.31
C GLU A 627 -4.94 -12.44 1.71
N LYS A 628 -6.19 -12.86 1.95
CA LYS A 628 -6.77 -14.11 1.42
C LYS A 628 -5.91 -15.36 1.68
N GLY A 629 -5.19 -15.37 2.80
CA GLY A 629 -4.32 -16.48 3.21
C GLY A 629 -2.94 -16.49 2.56
N PHE A 630 -2.49 -15.40 1.94
CA PHE A 630 -1.14 -15.26 1.37
C PHE A 630 -0.41 -14.05 1.96
N ILE A 631 0.91 -14.06 1.95
CA ILE A 631 1.72 -12.91 2.41
C ILE A 631 1.67 -11.79 1.37
N VAL A 632 1.41 -10.56 1.82
CA VAL A 632 1.44 -9.37 0.98
C VAL A 632 2.88 -8.86 0.85
N VAL A 633 3.29 -8.58 -0.38
CA VAL A 633 4.63 -8.08 -0.71
C VAL A 633 4.60 -6.99 -1.77
N ASP A 634 5.68 -6.21 -1.84
CA ASP A 634 5.94 -5.25 -2.92
C ASP A 634 6.54 -5.92 -4.19
N GLU A 635 6.90 -5.12 -5.19
CA GLU A 635 7.53 -5.57 -6.44
C GLU A 635 8.91 -6.24 -6.26
N LYS A 636 9.57 -6.01 -5.14
CA LYS A 636 10.86 -6.61 -4.77
C LYS A 636 10.70 -7.81 -3.84
N PHE A 637 9.45 -8.23 -3.60
CA PHE A 637 9.07 -9.31 -2.70
C PHE A 637 9.34 -9.01 -1.21
N GLN A 638 9.49 -7.74 -0.84
CA GLN A 638 9.60 -7.30 0.55
C GLN A 638 8.21 -7.30 1.20
N THR A 639 8.10 -7.78 2.43
CA THR A 639 6.84 -7.78 3.20
C THR A 639 6.61 -6.42 3.88
N SER A 640 5.57 -6.31 4.72
CA SER A 640 5.38 -5.14 5.59
C SER A 640 6.43 -4.99 6.70
N ASP A 641 7.34 -5.97 6.84
CA ASP A 641 8.50 -5.92 7.71
C ASP A 641 9.78 -5.77 6.86
N GLU A 642 10.56 -4.72 7.11
CA GLU A 642 11.72 -4.35 6.26
C GLU A 642 12.80 -5.43 6.20
N GLN A 643 12.89 -6.28 7.24
CA GLN A 643 13.88 -7.35 7.33
C GLN A 643 13.41 -8.65 6.64
N VAL A 644 12.13 -8.72 6.24
CA VAL A 644 11.49 -9.96 5.79
C VAL A 644 11.00 -9.86 4.36
N TYR A 645 11.41 -10.82 3.56
CA TYR A 645 10.97 -11.04 2.17
C TYR A 645 10.13 -12.32 2.10
N ALA A 646 9.25 -12.42 1.11
CA ALA A 646 8.49 -13.64 0.84
C ALA A 646 8.38 -13.92 -0.66
N VAL A 647 8.60 -15.17 -1.09
CA VAL A 647 8.65 -15.55 -2.51
C VAL A 647 7.94 -16.88 -2.80
N GLY A 648 7.53 -17.05 -4.06
CA GLY A 648 6.89 -18.27 -4.54
C GLY A 648 5.44 -18.43 -4.07
N ASP A 649 4.98 -19.67 -3.97
CA ASP A 649 3.58 -20.02 -3.69
C ASP A 649 3.05 -19.47 -2.34
N THR A 650 3.92 -19.05 -1.42
CA THR A 650 3.51 -18.38 -0.16
C THR A 650 2.91 -16.99 -0.40
N VAL A 651 3.32 -16.32 -1.48
CA VAL A 651 2.78 -15.01 -1.90
C VAL A 651 1.66 -15.21 -2.90
N LYS A 652 1.88 -16.05 -3.92
CA LYS A 652 0.88 -16.32 -4.95
C LYS A 652 1.23 -17.63 -5.66
N PRO A 653 0.26 -18.52 -5.90
CA PRO A 653 0.49 -19.73 -6.69
C PRO A 653 0.94 -19.38 -8.12
N GLY A 654 1.96 -20.08 -8.63
CA GLY A 654 2.51 -19.80 -9.96
C GLY A 654 3.31 -20.96 -10.57
N LEU A 655 4.03 -20.64 -11.64
CA LEU A 655 4.95 -21.56 -12.31
C LEU A 655 6.27 -21.70 -11.54
N LEU A 656 6.96 -22.84 -11.69
CA LEU A 656 8.31 -23.02 -11.15
C LEU A 656 9.29 -21.92 -11.58
N THR A 657 9.19 -21.45 -12.83
CA THR A 657 10.05 -20.37 -13.33
C THR A 657 9.75 -19.03 -12.66
N GLU A 658 8.50 -18.76 -12.30
CA GLU A 658 8.10 -17.55 -11.56
C GLU A 658 8.62 -17.62 -10.12
N ALA A 659 8.50 -18.78 -9.47
CA ALA A 659 9.05 -19.02 -8.14
C ALA A 659 10.58 -18.80 -8.11
N ILE A 660 11.32 -19.33 -9.09
CA ILE A 660 12.77 -19.14 -9.22
C ILE A 660 13.10 -17.68 -9.53
N GLY A 661 12.34 -17.04 -10.42
CA GLY A 661 12.49 -15.63 -10.77
C GLY A 661 12.29 -14.70 -9.58
N ALA A 662 11.23 -14.92 -8.81
CA ALA A 662 10.94 -14.20 -7.56
C ALA A 662 12.11 -14.32 -6.57
N GLY A 663 12.67 -15.52 -6.42
CA GLY A 663 13.84 -15.73 -5.57
C GLY A 663 15.06 -14.92 -6.01
N ARG A 664 15.28 -14.77 -7.31
CA ARG A 664 16.36 -13.95 -7.86
C ARG A 664 16.14 -12.44 -7.64
N VAL A 665 14.91 -11.97 -7.82
CA VAL A 665 14.56 -10.55 -7.57
C VAL A 665 14.75 -10.22 -6.08
N ALA A 666 14.23 -11.05 -5.18
CA ALA A 666 14.37 -10.86 -3.73
C ALA A 666 15.85 -10.87 -3.31
N ALA A 667 16.63 -11.84 -3.78
CA ALA A 667 18.06 -11.92 -3.47
C ALA A 667 18.83 -10.70 -3.99
N SER A 668 18.51 -10.20 -5.20
CA SER A 668 19.12 -9.00 -5.76
C SER A 668 18.76 -7.74 -4.97
N ALA A 669 17.53 -7.65 -4.44
CA ALA A 669 17.12 -6.54 -3.60
C ALA A 669 17.88 -6.54 -2.26
N ILE A 670 17.98 -7.72 -1.62
CA ILE A 670 18.75 -7.91 -0.38
C ILE A 670 20.24 -7.58 -0.59
N ASP A 671 20.86 -8.10 -1.65
CA ASP A 671 22.26 -7.81 -1.99
C ASP A 671 22.50 -6.31 -2.20
N GLY A 672 21.59 -5.65 -2.93
CA GLY A 672 21.64 -4.19 -3.13
C GLY A 672 21.58 -3.42 -1.81
N ILE A 673 20.68 -3.78 -0.90
CA ILE A 673 20.58 -3.12 0.41
C ILE A 673 21.86 -3.34 1.24
N LEU A 674 22.41 -4.56 1.21
CA LEU A 674 23.62 -4.89 1.97
C LEU A 674 24.89 -4.19 1.44
N LYS A 675 24.92 -3.83 0.15
CA LYS A 675 26.05 -3.14 -0.49
C LYS A 675 25.94 -1.61 -0.43
N GLY A 676 24.75 -1.07 -0.18
CA GLY A 676 24.45 0.36 -0.31
C GLY A 676 24.30 0.78 -1.78
#